data_AF-A0A4Y3KAB3-F1
#
_entry.id   AF-A0A4Y3KAB3-F1
#
_cell.length_a   1.000
_cell.length_b   1.000
_cell.length_c   1.000
_cell.angle_alpha   90.00
_cell.angle_beta   90.00
_cell.angle_gamma   90.00
#
_symmetry.space_group_name_H-M   'P 1'
#
loop_
_entity.id
_entity.type
_entity.pdbx_description
1 polymer ?
#
loop_
_entity_poly.entity_id
_entity_poly.type
_entity_poly.pdbx_seq_one_letter_code
_entity_poly.pdbx_strand_id
1 'polypeptide(L)'
;MGAQMVRRKRSRELKTPGRASSVEPPGAVTVPTGRVDIADDDAARLLAHRLLTPGRRWPVAVVTVANGASEAYADVDALVDDLRGLAEVVVMPTSDVSWAFSSVMPPLTQVYGGASRVYPVDHDWVSAPRTAPLRFAYSVRERDRVTDQILSDAMAAAVSAGLYTPRASVASRPAVDGTVVGLFGSRAMVRLDDGSMATLWEELSGFDVPLERLVRNGQRVRGRIDPATRRLDLEPPDECVPASTRPRYRAGVAVLAEVAAVDDAALTLRLQPGTEVVTTAGSVTANELDRLTALFTVGDVVVARVTDSEPVIQLSLLDVDDDEATMQAPALLDGGPPWLVAPAAPQLSAPADDALPSPAPDAALGFPPAESVDAELQSEAGPVPQAPSAPGGPTPRDVRAGIAVRPAVRAPDEPVPAPSPADRGAVRDLSLALSAEQSRSAELRRRLDLALGASHELTELRRHAEHLERELDSVEASLRAFREKYRRTDVRRQQLERAAKATTGSTDIDDSDPREWFGDPVDALRLSVTQAWARRVPAGEKPRWPLGDWKVGDRFADSLDNLGPVSWRKLAEVVADVVVADPARLSALENHELRVTESGGAPAVARKDGAVCYRVALQRNSPSARRLHYWRRGDLVELSRVVLHDDTAP
;
A
#
# COMPACT_ATOMS: atom_id res chain seq x y z
N MET A 1 24.99 -2.64 83.94
CA MET A 1 25.78 -3.90 83.94
C MET A 1 25.41 -4.63 82.67
N GLY A 2 26.25 -5.08 81.77
CA GLY A 2 27.68 -5.39 81.74
C GLY A 2 27.92 -6.27 80.50
N ALA A 3 29.17 -6.31 80.04
CA ALA A 3 29.79 -7.33 79.20
C ALA A 3 29.13 -7.75 77.85
N GLN A 4 29.86 -7.59 76.75
CA GLN A 4 30.41 -8.75 76.00
C GLN A 4 31.36 -8.36 74.84
N MET A 5 32.26 -9.30 74.57
CA MET A 5 33.34 -9.33 73.60
C MET A 5 32.89 -9.42 72.12
N VAL A 6 33.65 -8.71 71.27
CA VAL A 6 34.31 -9.17 70.02
C VAL A 6 33.60 -10.17 69.10
N ARG A 7 33.31 -9.73 67.86
CA ARG A 7 33.61 -10.48 66.62
C ARG A 7 33.73 -9.55 65.39
N ARG A 8 34.55 -9.99 64.44
CA ARG A 8 35.24 -9.24 63.36
C ARG A 8 34.56 -9.38 61.98
N LYS A 9 34.88 -8.43 61.07
CA LYS A 9 34.88 -8.42 59.56
C LYS A 9 33.57 -7.97 58.87
N ARG A 10 33.58 -7.19 57.77
CA ARG A 10 34.65 -6.67 56.87
C ARG A 10 34.02 -5.50 56.07
N SER A 11 34.65 -4.34 55.99
CA SER A 11 34.39 -3.36 54.91
C SER A 11 35.67 -2.57 54.66
N ARG A 12 36.20 -2.67 53.43
CA ARG A 12 37.48 -2.10 53.03
C ARG A 12 37.19 -0.95 52.06
N GLU A 13 37.70 0.22 52.46
CA GLU A 13 38.02 1.47 51.75
C GLU A 13 37.72 1.60 50.25
N LEU A 14 37.29 2.80 49.83
CA LEU A 14 37.84 3.51 48.67
C LEU A 14 37.58 5.03 48.74
N LYS A 15 38.67 5.75 49.09
CA LYS A 15 39.12 7.09 48.69
C LYS A 15 38.24 7.88 47.70
N THR A 16 37.92 9.11 48.10
CA THR A 16 37.51 10.24 47.24
C THR A 16 38.63 10.61 46.26
N PRO A 17 38.34 10.75 44.95
CA PRO A 17 39.15 11.58 44.08
C PRO A 17 38.29 12.61 43.33
N GLY A 18 38.84 13.82 43.20
CA GLY A 18 38.66 14.65 42.02
C GLY A 18 37.26 15.23 41.78
N ARG A 19 37.18 16.54 42.01
CA ARG A 19 36.21 17.47 41.40
C ARG A 19 36.02 17.11 39.91
N ALA A 20 34.96 16.36 39.61
CA ALA A 20 34.54 16.10 38.24
C ALA A 20 34.00 17.41 37.69
N SER A 21 34.55 17.84 36.56
CA SER A 21 34.04 18.93 35.74
C SER A 21 32.53 18.82 35.64
N SER A 22 31.86 19.92 35.96
CA SER A 22 30.51 20.21 35.50
C SER A 22 30.44 19.90 34.02
N VAL A 23 29.77 18.80 33.68
CA VAL A 23 29.34 18.51 32.31
C VAL A 23 28.40 19.65 31.95
N GLU A 24 28.85 20.52 31.04
CA GLU A 24 27.99 21.52 30.40
C GLU A 24 26.75 20.80 29.82
N PRO A 25 25.56 21.40 29.95
CA PRO A 25 24.37 20.84 29.32
C PRO A 25 24.62 20.67 27.81
N PRO A 26 24.12 19.59 27.18
CA PRO A 26 24.32 19.36 25.75
C PRO A 26 23.87 20.61 24.99
N GLY A 27 24.78 21.18 24.20
CA GLY A 27 24.54 22.42 23.45
C GLY A 27 23.24 22.35 22.67
N ALA A 28 22.51 23.47 22.66
CA ALA A 28 21.24 23.59 21.96
C ALA A 28 21.38 23.09 20.51
N VAL A 29 20.58 22.09 20.15
CA VAL A 29 20.57 21.55 18.78
C VAL A 29 20.08 22.67 17.85
N THR A 30 20.93 23.10 16.94
CA THR A 30 20.57 24.09 15.92
C THR A 30 20.27 23.35 14.62
N VAL A 31 18.99 23.22 14.29
CA VAL A 31 18.55 22.63 13.03
C VAL A 31 18.70 23.67 11.91
N PRO A 32 19.22 23.30 10.72
CA PRO A 32 19.24 24.19 9.56
C PRO A 32 17.83 24.70 9.20
N THR A 33 17.69 26.01 9.00
CA THR A 33 16.39 26.69 8.84
C THR A 33 16.05 27.07 7.39
N GLY A 34 16.84 26.63 6.42
CA GLY A 34 16.64 26.91 4.99
C GLY A 34 16.69 25.64 4.14
N ARG A 35 16.45 25.79 2.84
CA ARG A 35 16.62 24.69 1.88
C ARG A 35 18.11 24.48 1.56
N VAL A 36 18.49 23.23 1.39
CA VAL A 36 19.81 22.83 0.90
C VAL A 36 19.63 22.21 -0.49
N ASP A 37 20.16 22.86 -1.51
CA ASP A 37 20.11 22.37 -2.88
C ASP A 37 21.35 21.49 -3.17
N ILE A 38 21.13 20.23 -3.55
CA ILE A 38 22.18 19.28 -3.95
C ILE A 38 22.25 19.27 -5.48
N ALA A 39 23.36 19.74 -6.04
CA ALA A 39 23.51 19.92 -7.48
C ALA A 39 24.54 18.97 -8.13
N ASP A 40 25.31 18.22 -7.35
CA ASP A 40 26.39 17.35 -7.83
C ASP A 40 26.42 15.98 -7.13
N ASP A 41 27.05 15.02 -7.80
CA ASP A 41 27.12 13.61 -7.39
C ASP A 41 27.83 13.40 -6.06
N ASP A 42 28.88 14.18 -5.77
CA ASP A 42 29.66 14.04 -4.54
C ASP A 42 28.85 14.52 -3.33
N ALA A 43 28.17 15.66 -3.46
CA ALA A 43 27.25 16.16 -2.45
C ALA A 43 26.08 15.18 -2.20
N ALA A 44 25.59 14.53 -3.25
CA ALA A 44 24.56 13.49 -3.14
C ALA A 44 25.04 12.24 -2.39
N ARG A 45 26.27 11.78 -2.66
CA ARG A 45 26.90 10.66 -1.91
C ARG A 45 27.16 11.04 -0.46
N LEU A 46 27.65 12.27 -0.20
CA LEU A 46 27.86 12.78 1.15
C LEU A 46 26.56 12.87 1.94
N LEU A 47 25.46 13.29 1.31
CA LEU A 47 24.13 13.27 1.91
C LEU A 47 23.74 11.84 2.31
N ALA A 48 23.85 10.87 1.39
CA ALA A 48 23.52 9.47 1.67
C ALA A 48 24.36 8.90 2.84
N HIS A 49 25.68 9.13 2.83
CA HIS A 49 26.55 8.71 3.93
C HIS A 49 26.17 9.37 5.26
N ARG A 50 25.80 10.65 5.25
CA ARG A 50 25.35 11.36 6.45
C ARG A 50 24.03 10.81 6.99
N LEU A 51 23.10 10.41 6.11
CA LEU A 51 21.85 9.78 6.52
C LEU A 51 22.10 8.41 7.18
N LEU A 52 23.05 7.64 6.65
CA LEU A 52 23.42 6.31 7.15
C LEU A 52 24.34 6.33 8.38
N THR A 53 24.94 7.48 8.72
CA THR A 53 25.84 7.61 9.88
C THR A 53 25.03 7.83 11.16
N PRO A 54 25.18 6.98 12.20
CA PRO A 54 24.40 7.12 13.44
C PRO A 54 24.78 8.38 14.20
N GLY A 55 23.85 8.89 15.02
CA GLY A 55 24.09 10.05 15.89
C GLY A 55 23.73 11.41 15.29
N ARG A 56 22.99 11.44 14.16
CA ARG A 56 22.32 12.65 13.68
C ARG A 56 21.39 13.19 14.77
N ARG A 57 21.23 14.51 14.85
CA ARG A 57 20.43 15.17 15.90
C ARG A 57 19.09 15.71 15.42
N TRP A 58 18.81 15.62 14.11
CA TRP A 58 17.56 16.08 13.50
C TRP A 58 17.14 15.24 12.28
N PRO A 59 15.83 15.17 11.98
CA PRO A 59 15.32 14.57 10.75
C PRO A 59 15.73 15.37 9.51
N VAL A 60 15.78 14.68 8.35
CA VAL A 60 16.08 15.30 7.06
C VAL A 60 14.96 14.94 6.08
N ALA A 61 14.26 15.94 5.54
CA ALA A 61 13.30 15.78 4.46
C ALA A 61 14.01 15.97 3.12
N VAL A 62 14.08 14.92 2.31
CA VAL A 62 14.67 14.97 0.97
C VAL A 62 13.56 14.98 -0.06
N VAL A 63 13.52 16.04 -0.88
CA VAL A 63 12.55 16.27 -1.94
C VAL A 63 13.28 16.21 -3.27
N THR A 64 12.75 15.46 -4.25
CA THR A 64 13.34 15.42 -5.58
C THR A 64 12.57 16.23 -6.61
N VAL A 65 13.28 16.83 -7.57
CA VAL A 65 12.67 17.49 -8.74
C VAL A 65 12.55 16.46 -9.86
N ALA A 66 11.36 16.27 -10.42
CA ALA A 66 11.13 15.29 -11.48
C ALA A 66 11.92 15.62 -12.75
N ASN A 67 12.27 14.62 -13.55
CA ASN A 67 13.00 14.84 -14.80
C ASN A 67 12.16 15.71 -15.77
N GLY A 68 12.76 16.77 -16.31
CA GLY A 68 12.09 17.74 -17.17
C GLY A 68 11.22 18.77 -16.44
N ALA A 69 11.10 18.71 -15.11
CA ALA A 69 10.43 19.73 -14.32
C ALA A 69 11.43 20.79 -13.84
N SER A 70 10.98 22.04 -13.73
CA SER A 70 11.78 23.15 -13.18
C SER A 70 11.72 23.23 -11.65
N GLU A 71 10.68 22.65 -11.03
CA GLU A 71 10.44 22.68 -9.59
C GLU A 71 9.93 21.33 -9.10
N ALA A 72 10.09 21.09 -7.79
CA ALA A 72 9.51 19.93 -7.14
C ALA A 72 7.97 20.00 -7.15
N TYR A 73 7.32 18.82 -7.13
CA TYR A 73 5.87 18.77 -7.00
C TYR A 73 5.40 19.18 -5.60
N ALA A 74 6.18 18.88 -4.56
CA ALA A 74 5.96 19.40 -3.21
C ALA A 74 6.30 20.90 -3.12
N ASP A 75 5.60 21.62 -2.24
CA ASP A 75 5.86 23.03 -1.97
C ASP A 75 7.05 23.18 -1.03
N VAL A 76 8.25 23.38 -1.58
CA VAL A 76 9.49 23.46 -0.82
C VAL A 76 9.51 24.66 0.12
N ASP A 77 8.95 25.80 -0.28
CA ASP A 77 8.97 27.01 0.53
C ASP A 77 8.05 26.83 1.76
N ALA A 78 6.86 26.25 1.57
CA ALA A 78 6.01 25.86 2.68
C ALA A 78 6.71 24.87 3.63
N LEU A 79 7.42 23.87 3.09
CA LEU A 79 8.21 22.94 3.91
C LEU A 79 9.30 23.63 4.73
N VAL A 80 10.03 24.57 4.14
CA VAL A 80 11.10 25.31 4.84
C VAL A 80 10.54 26.17 5.96
N ASP A 81 9.43 26.86 5.72
CA ASP A 81 8.81 27.71 6.74
C ASP A 81 8.18 26.89 7.86
N ASP A 82 7.47 25.81 7.52
CA ASP A 82 6.79 24.98 8.50
C ASP A 82 7.72 24.05 9.30
N LEU A 83 8.83 23.59 8.71
CA LEU A 83 9.79 22.70 9.39
C LEU A 83 10.96 23.47 10.00
N ARG A 84 10.90 24.80 10.02
CA ARG A 84 11.95 25.65 10.58
C ARG A 84 12.29 25.25 12.01
N GLY A 85 13.54 24.83 12.22
CA GLY A 85 14.02 24.44 13.55
C GLY A 85 13.67 23.00 13.96
N LEU A 86 12.99 22.24 13.09
CA LEU A 86 12.47 20.90 13.38
C LEU A 86 13.05 19.82 12.47
N ALA A 87 13.21 20.11 11.17
CA ALA A 87 13.85 19.23 10.22
C ALA A 87 14.64 20.03 9.18
N GLU A 88 15.67 19.42 8.61
CA GLU A 88 16.42 19.98 7.48
C GLU A 88 15.72 19.62 6.17
N VAL A 89 15.50 20.61 5.29
CA VAL A 89 14.89 20.39 3.97
C VAL A 89 15.97 20.40 2.89
N VAL A 90 16.07 19.29 2.15
CA VAL A 90 17.07 19.09 1.09
C VAL A 90 16.36 18.85 -0.23
N VAL A 91 16.78 19.54 -1.28
CA VAL A 91 16.25 19.40 -2.63
C VAL A 91 17.31 18.84 -3.56
N MET A 92 16.94 17.86 -4.38
CA MET A 92 17.86 17.20 -5.32
C MET A 92 17.19 16.95 -6.68
N PRO A 93 17.85 17.23 -7.82
CA PRO A 93 17.29 16.94 -9.13
C PRO A 93 17.27 15.43 -9.42
N THR A 94 16.25 14.96 -10.14
CA THR A 94 16.23 13.60 -10.70
C THR A 94 17.12 13.53 -11.94
N SER A 95 18.42 13.37 -11.69
CA SER A 95 19.47 13.18 -12.69
C SER A 95 20.52 12.19 -12.16
N ASP A 96 21.73 12.20 -12.72
CA ASP A 96 22.91 11.49 -12.21
C ASP A 96 23.13 11.74 -10.72
N VAL A 97 22.77 12.93 -10.21
CA VAL A 97 22.81 13.30 -8.79
C VAL A 97 21.94 12.36 -7.94
N SER A 98 20.69 12.13 -8.34
CA SER A 98 19.79 11.20 -7.62
C SER A 98 20.22 9.74 -7.74
N TRP A 99 20.89 9.37 -8.83
CA TRP A 99 21.49 8.05 -9.00
C TRP A 99 22.73 7.87 -8.12
N ALA A 100 23.57 8.90 -7.98
CA ALA A 100 24.72 8.91 -7.09
C ALA A 100 24.28 8.74 -5.63
N PHE A 101 23.24 9.46 -5.18
CA PHE A 101 22.57 9.23 -3.89
C PHE A 101 22.08 7.78 -3.77
N SER A 102 21.32 7.30 -4.74
CA SER A 102 20.69 5.97 -4.73
C SER A 102 21.70 4.83 -4.68
N SER A 103 22.88 5.00 -5.28
CA SER A 103 23.95 3.99 -5.32
C SER A 103 24.56 3.69 -3.94
N VAL A 104 24.43 4.60 -2.99
CA VAL A 104 24.93 4.47 -1.62
C VAL A 104 23.83 3.97 -0.67
N MET A 105 22.58 4.25 -0.99
CA MET A 105 21.44 3.95 -0.11
C MET A 105 21.05 2.47 -0.16
N PRO A 106 20.70 1.86 1.00
CA PRO A 106 20.14 0.50 1.05
C PRO A 106 18.91 0.33 0.17
N PRO A 107 18.63 -0.88 -0.35
CA PRO A 107 17.46 -1.14 -1.17
C PRO A 107 16.15 -0.61 -0.54
N LEU A 108 15.28 -0.02 -1.35
CA LEU A 108 13.97 0.54 -0.97
C LEU A 108 14.00 1.77 -0.04
N THR A 109 15.19 2.32 0.26
CA THR A 109 15.35 3.56 1.05
C THR A 109 15.67 4.79 0.20
N GLN A 110 15.74 4.63 -1.12
CA GLN A 110 16.03 5.71 -2.07
C GLN A 110 14.87 6.71 -2.22
N VAL A 111 15.18 7.88 -2.78
CA VAL A 111 14.23 8.92 -3.23
C VAL A 111 14.69 9.47 -4.59
N TYR A 112 13.76 9.58 -5.54
CA TYR A 112 14.01 9.97 -6.92
C TYR A 112 12.68 10.30 -7.64
N GLY A 113 12.76 10.86 -8.85
CA GLY A 113 11.62 10.90 -9.78
C GLY A 113 10.52 11.90 -9.43
N GLY A 114 10.81 12.93 -8.63
CA GLY A 114 9.77 13.83 -8.11
C GLY A 114 9.14 13.35 -6.79
N ALA A 115 9.58 12.21 -6.26
CA ALA A 115 9.16 11.73 -4.95
C ALA A 115 9.90 12.44 -3.82
N SER A 116 9.36 12.30 -2.61
CA SER A 116 9.94 12.86 -1.39
C SER A 116 9.98 11.82 -0.28
N ARG A 117 10.94 11.94 0.63
CA ARG A 117 11.06 11.06 1.81
C ARG A 117 11.65 11.82 2.99
N VAL A 118 11.11 11.59 4.18
CA VAL A 118 11.71 12.04 5.44
C VAL A 118 12.54 10.92 6.04
N TYR A 119 13.77 11.22 6.46
CA TYR A 119 14.65 10.29 7.16
C TYR A 119 14.70 10.65 8.66
N PRO A 120 14.05 9.85 9.53
CA PRO A 120 14.10 10.00 10.99
C PRO A 120 15.50 9.88 11.56
N VAL A 121 15.70 10.41 12.78
CA VAL A 121 16.99 10.35 13.49
C VAL A 121 17.39 8.93 13.86
N ASP A 122 16.41 8.09 14.20
CA ASP A 122 16.62 6.66 14.36
C ASP A 122 17.04 6.00 13.05
N HIS A 123 17.53 4.77 13.13
CA HIS A 123 18.00 4.00 11.97
C HIS A 123 17.12 2.81 11.63
N ASP A 124 15.93 2.72 12.22
CA ASP A 124 15.03 1.58 11.97
C ASP A 124 14.61 1.52 10.51
N TRP A 125 14.54 2.67 9.83
CA TRP A 125 14.24 2.77 8.40
C TRP A 125 15.28 2.10 7.48
N VAL A 126 16.50 1.82 7.97
CA VAL A 126 17.55 1.13 7.19
C VAL A 126 17.17 -0.35 6.97
N SER A 127 16.61 -1.01 7.98
CA SER A 127 16.17 -2.41 7.93
C SER A 127 14.67 -2.55 7.68
N ALA A 128 13.87 -1.53 8.01
CA ALA A 128 12.43 -1.48 7.80
C ALA A 128 12.01 -0.23 7.01
N PRO A 129 12.19 -0.20 5.67
CA PRO A 129 11.99 1.01 4.86
C PRO A 129 10.58 1.63 4.92
N ARG A 130 9.58 0.92 5.44
CA ARG A 130 8.21 1.42 5.62
C ARG A 130 8.07 2.44 6.74
N THR A 131 9.01 2.51 7.69
CA THR A 131 8.99 3.53 8.77
C THR A 131 9.37 4.92 8.27
N ALA A 132 9.99 5.01 7.08
CA ALA A 132 10.27 6.25 6.36
C ALA A 132 9.66 6.16 4.95
N PRO A 133 8.33 6.27 4.79
CA PRO A 133 7.66 5.97 3.52
C PRO A 133 8.08 6.90 2.37
N LEU A 134 8.14 6.35 1.16
CA LEU A 134 8.35 7.14 -0.07
C LEU A 134 7.03 7.79 -0.48
N ARG A 135 6.98 9.12 -0.53
CA ARG A 135 5.81 9.90 -0.95
C ARG A 135 5.91 10.24 -2.43
N PHE A 136 5.08 9.59 -3.24
CA PHE A 136 5.01 9.83 -4.69
C PHE A 136 4.10 11.03 -5.00
N ALA A 137 4.52 11.82 -5.99
CA ALA A 137 3.71 12.81 -6.68
C ALA A 137 4.06 12.77 -8.17
N TYR A 138 3.06 12.85 -9.03
CA TYR A 138 3.24 12.76 -10.49
C TYR A 138 2.91 14.06 -11.23
N SER A 139 2.34 15.05 -10.52
CA SER A 139 2.00 16.36 -11.09
C SER A 139 1.87 17.42 -10.01
N VAL A 140 1.89 18.70 -10.44
CA VAL A 140 1.66 19.87 -9.56
C VAL A 140 0.27 19.84 -8.90
N ARG A 141 -0.71 19.14 -9.48
CA ARG A 141 -2.06 19.01 -8.86
C ARG A 141 -2.04 18.26 -7.53
N GLU A 142 -0.99 17.47 -7.27
CA GLU A 142 -0.84 16.72 -6.03
C GLU A 142 0.01 17.47 -4.99
N ARG A 143 0.40 18.72 -5.26
CA ARG A 143 1.30 19.53 -4.43
C ARG A 143 0.84 19.59 -2.98
N ASP A 144 -0.39 19.97 -2.72
CA ASP A 144 -0.91 20.12 -1.36
C ASP A 144 -0.86 18.78 -0.61
N ARG A 145 -1.34 17.71 -1.26
CA ARG A 145 -1.35 16.35 -0.71
C ARG A 145 0.04 15.86 -0.32
N VAL A 146 1.02 16.01 -1.22
CA VAL A 146 2.37 15.49 -0.97
C VAL A 146 3.11 16.36 0.06
N THR A 147 2.90 17.69 0.04
CA THR A 147 3.47 18.63 1.01
C THR A 147 2.96 18.29 2.41
N ASP A 148 1.66 18.05 2.56
CA ASP A 148 1.05 17.68 3.84
C ASP A 148 1.59 16.35 4.39
N GLN A 149 1.79 15.36 3.51
CA GLN A 149 2.39 14.07 3.88
C GLN A 149 3.82 14.22 4.39
N ILE A 150 4.65 15.04 3.71
CA ILE A 150 6.04 15.30 4.12
C ILE A 150 6.07 16.05 5.45
N LEU A 151 5.18 17.04 5.64
CA LEU A 151 5.07 17.79 6.89
C LEU A 151 4.71 16.88 8.07
N SER A 152 3.72 15.99 7.90
CA SER A 152 3.34 15.01 8.91
C SER A 152 4.50 14.05 9.25
N ASP A 153 5.16 13.48 8.23
CA ASP A 153 6.31 12.58 8.43
C ASP A 153 7.47 13.28 9.16
N ALA A 154 7.77 14.53 8.81
CA ALA A 154 8.83 15.32 9.42
C ALA A 154 8.52 15.71 10.86
N MET A 155 7.26 16.03 11.18
CA MET A 155 6.82 16.30 12.55
C MET A 155 6.90 15.06 13.43
N ALA A 156 6.39 13.91 12.96
CA ALA A 156 6.49 12.66 13.68
C ALA A 156 7.96 12.32 14.00
N ALA A 157 8.85 12.50 13.01
CA ALA A 157 10.28 12.32 13.19
C ALA A 157 10.90 13.33 14.18
N ALA A 158 10.47 14.59 14.16
CA ALA A 158 10.97 15.64 15.07
C ALA A 158 10.51 15.42 16.53
N VAL A 159 9.28 14.95 16.72
CA VAL A 159 8.74 14.55 18.03
C VAL A 159 9.52 13.34 18.57
N SER A 160 9.70 12.29 17.75
CA SER A 160 10.52 11.11 18.11
C SER A 160 11.95 11.49 18.48
N ALA A 161 12.54 12.46 17.78
CA ALA A 161 13.87 12.98 18.07
C ALA A 161 13.95 13.88 19.32
N GLY A 162 12.81 14.21 19.95
CA GLY A 162 12.73 15.12 21.10
C GLY A 162 13.01 16.59 20.76
N LEU A 163 13.07 16.93 19.46
CA LEU A 163 13.23 18.32 19.00
C LEU A 163 11.96 19.13 19.17
N TYR A 164 10.83 18.44 19.17
CA TYR A 164 9.55 18.99 19.55
C TYR A 164 9.04 18.23 20.77
N THR A 165 9.10 18.86 21.94
CA THR A 165 8.47 18.33 23.14
C THR A 165 7.24 19.17 23.45
N PRO A 166 6.01 18.61 23.39
CA PRO A 166 4.77 19.28 23.79
C PRO A 166 4.70 19.69 25.27
N ARG A 167 5.83 19.72 26.00
CA ARG A 167 5.93 19.98 27.43
C ARG A 167 7.06 20.94 27.84
N ALA A 168 8.09 21.17 27.02
CA ALA A 168 9.29 21.89 27.48
C ALA A 168 9.27 23.42 27.27
N SER A 169 8.38 23.97 26.41
CA SER A 169 8.22 25.43 26.25
C SER A 169 6.77 25.91 26.36
N VAL A 170 5.92 25.13 27.03
CA VAL A 170 4.46 25.32 27.09
C VAL A 170 4.06 26.44 28.06
N ALA A 171 4.81 26.66 29.13
CA ALA A 171 4.44 27.60 30.19
C ALA A 171 4.38 29.08 29.74
N SER A 172 5.06 29.44 28.65
CA SER A 172 5.09 30.83 28.14
C SER A 172 4.14 31.10 26.96
N ARG A 173 3.55 30.05 26.36
CA ARG A 173 2.61 30.19 25.25
C ARG A 173 1.21 30.55 25.78
N PRO A 174 0.51 31.52 25.16
CA PRO A 174 -0.83 31.91 25.59
C PRO A 174 -1.80 30.74 25.39
N ALA A 175 -2.55 30.43 26.44
CA ALA A 175 -3.68 29.51 26.33
C ALA A 175 -4.83 30.24 25.61
N VAL A 176 -5.40 29.58 24.62
CA VAL A 176 -6.49 30.11 23.79
C VAL A 176 -7.59 29.06 23.70
N ASP A 177 -8.82 29.55 23.64
CA ASP A 177 -10.01 28.77 23.37
C ASP A 177 -10.43 29.02 21.92
N GLY A 178 -10.93 27.99 21.26
CA GLY A 178 -11.39 28.07 19.88
C GLY A 178 -12.37 26.97 19.51
N THR A 179 -12.97 27.11 18.33
CA THR A 179 -13.92 26.16 17.77
C THR A 179 -13.35 25.51 16.53
N VAL A 180 -13.37 24.17 16.48
CA VAL A 180 -12.99 23.41 15.29
C VAL A 180 -13.99 23.70 14.17
N VAL A 181 -13.53 24.23 13.04
CA VAL A 181 -14.35 24.61 11.88
C VAL A 181 -14.32 23.53 10.80
N GLY A 182 -13.28 22.68 10.79
CA GLY A 182 -13.15 21.59 9.84
C GLY A 182 -11.96 20.70 10.13
N LEU A 183 -12.05 19.45 9.68
CA LEU A 183 -10.95 18.48 9.67
C LEU A 183 -10.53 18.20 8.23
N PHE A 184 -9.23 18.15 7.99
CA PHE A 184 -8.59 17.92 6.71
C PHE A 184 -7.43 16.92 6.91
N GLY A 185 -7.70 15.63 6.76
CA GLY A 185 -6.71 14.58 7.04
C GLY A 185 -6.23 14.62 8.50
N SER A 186 -4.92 14.70 8.71
CA SER A 186 -4.28 14.80 10.04
C SER A 186 -4.27 16.22 10.64
N ARG A 187 -5.08 17.15 10.09
CA ARG A 187 -5.16 18.54 10.55
C ARG A 187 -6.59 18.97 10.84
N ALA A 188 -6.75 19.80 11.85
CA ALA A 188 -8.00 20.46 12.18
C ALA A 188 -7.79 21.97 12.17
N MET A 189 -8.74 22.68 11.56
CA MET A 189 -8.75 24.12 11.50
C MET A 189 -9.58 24.65 12.68
N VAL A 190 -8.98 25.49 13.52
CA VAL A 190 -9.61 26.04 14.72
C VAL A 190 -9.75 27.54 14.57
N ARG A 191 -10.98 28.05 14.71
CA ARG A 191 -11.24 29.49 14.83
C ARG A 191 -11.16 29.86 16.29
N LEU A 192 -10.18 30.68 16.65
CA LEU A 192 -10.02 31.17 18.01
C LEU A 192 -11.08 32.21 18.35
N ASP A 193 -11.33 32.42 19.65
CA ASP A 193 -12.33 33.39 20.12
C ASP A 193 -12.00 34.85 19.72
N ASP A 194 -10.74 35.16 19.40
CA ASP A 194 -10.32 36.45 18.85
C ASP A 194 -10.63 36.62 17.34
N GLY A 195 -11.23 35.59 16.72
CA GLY A 195 -11.58 35.54 15.31
C GLY A 195 -10.44 35.11 14.38
N SER A 196 -9.23 34.89 14.91
CA SER A 196 -8.10 34.37 14.14
C SER A 196 -8.20 32.86 13.90
N MET A 197 -7.40 32.35 12.96
CA MET A 197 -7.35 30.93 12.62
C MET A 197 -6.06 30.31 13.14
N ALA A 198 -6.18 29.11 13.69
CA ALA A 198 -5.08 28.28 14.15
C ALA A 198 -5.23 26.86 13.58
N THR A 199 -4.11 26.16 13.43
CA THR A 199 -4.11 24.79 12.91
C THR A 199 -3.69 23.83 14.02
N LEU A 200 -4.56 22.87 14.33
CA LEU A 200 -4.28 21.74 15.21
C LEU A 200 -3.78 20.57 14.35
N TRP A 201 -2.61 20.02 14.69
CA TRP A 201 -2.01 18.89 14.00
C TRP A 201 -2.16 17.64 14.88
N GLU A 202 -2.39 16.49 14.26
CA GLU A 202 -2.54 15.21 14.97
C GLU A 202 -1.35 14.92 15.88
N GLU A 203 -0.13 15.16 15.39
CA GLU A 203 1.13 14.93 16.11
C GLU A 203 1.33 15.89 17.29
N LEU A 204 0.58 17.01 17.29
CA LEU A 204 0.60 18.06 18.30
C LEU A 204 -0.58 17.98 19.27
N SER A 205 -1.44 16.97 19.11
CA SER A 205 -2.57 16.75 19.99
C SER A 205 -2.15 16.22 21.37
N GLY A 206 -0.98 15.58 21.46
CA GLY A 206 -0.52 14.87 22.66
C GLY A 206 -1.23 13.53 22.91
N PHE A 207 -2.11 13.09 22.01
CA PHE A 207 -2.78 11.81 22.06
C PHE A 207 -2.25 10.88 20.96
N ASP A 208 -2.05 9.60 21.30
CA ASP A 208 -1.73 8.53 20.34
C ASP A 208 -3.01 8.01 19.66
N VAL A 209 -3.81 8.92 19.09
CA VAL A 209 -5.03 8.61 18.35
C VAL A 209 -5.20 9.55 17.14
N PRO A 210 -5.77 9.05 16.02
CA PRO A 210 -6.12 9.87 14.88
C PRO A 210 -6.96 11.09 15.26
N LEU A 211 -6.72 12.22 14.59
CA LEU A 211 -7.36 13.50 14.95
C LEU A 211 -8.88 13.45 14.80
N GLU A 212 -9.40 12.67 13.86
CA GLU A 212 -10.82 12.40 13.65
C GLU A 212 -11.51 11.69 14.84
N ARG A 213 -10.76 10.93 15.63
CA ARG A 213 -11.24 10.28 16.87
C ARG A 213 -11.13 11.19 18.08
N LEU A 214 -10.41 12.31 17.94
CA LEU A 214 -10.13 13.24 19.02
C LEU A 214 -11.05 14.46 19.00
N VAL A 215 -11.27 15.03 17.81
CA VAL A 215 -12.07 16.26 17.64
C VAL A 215 -13.11 16.13 16.52
N ARG A 216 -14.20 16.91 16.63
CA ARG A 216 -15.24 17.03 15.60
C ARG A 216 -15.54 18.48 15.22
N ASN A 217 -16.11 18.69 14.04
CA ASN A 217 -16.56 20.02 13.62
C ASN A 217 -17.57 20.62 14.62
N GLY A 218 -17.40 21.90 14.96
CA GLY A 218 -18.18 22.63 15.96
C GLY A 218 -17.74 22.42 17.41
N GLN A 219 -16.75 21.56 17.68
CA GLN A 219 -16.26 21.33 19.03
C GLN A 219 -15.43 22.51 19.54
N ARG A 220 -15.66 22.89 20.80
CA ARG A 220 -14.79 23.81 21.55
C ARG A 220 -13.54 23.07 22.01
N VAL A 221 -12.37 23.59 21.67
CA VAL A 221 -11.08 23.05 22.09
C VAL A 221 -10.28 24.13 22.79
N ARG A 222 -9.48 23.72 23.78
CA ARG A 222 -8.58 24.59 24.51
C ARG A 222 -7.16 24.08 24.33
N GLY A 223 -6.25 25.00 24.04
CA GLY A 223 -4.86 24.66 23.78
C GLY A 223 -3.96 25.87 23.90
N ARG A 224 -2.69 25.69 23.53
CA ARG A 224 -1.71 26.77 23.50
C ARG A 224 -1.27 27.03 22.08
N ILE A 225 -1.21 28.30 21.72
CA ILE A 225 -0.83 28.70 20.37
C ILE A 225 0.65 29.09 20.30
N ASP A 226 1.34 28.58 19.29
CA ASP A 226 2.61 29.16 18.84
C ASP A 226 2.32 30.41 17.98
N PRO A 227 2.74 31.61 18.40
CA PRO A 227 2.43 32.85 17.69
C PRO A 227 3.10 32.97 16.32
N ALA A 228 4.20 32.24 16.08
CA ALA A 228 4.93 32.31 14.80
C ALA A 228 4.29 31.41 13.74
N THR A 229 3.93 30.18 14.12
CA THR A 229 3.39 29.18 13.19
C THR A 229 1.86 29.05 13.25
N ARG A 230 1.21 29.74 14.20
CA ARG A 230 -0.23 29.64 14.50
C ARG A 230 -0.70 28.20 14.76
N ARG A 231 0.20 27.36 15.26
CA ARG A 231 -0.11 25.98 15.62
C ARG A 231 -0.71 25.93 17.00
N LEU A 232 -1.80 25.17 17.13
CA LEU A 232 -2.46 24.93 18.39
C LEU A 232 -2.04 23.57 18.93
N ASP A 233 -1.29 23.57 20.04
CA ASP A 233 -1.04 22.36 20.83
C ASP A 233 -2.23 22.16 21.77
N LEU A 234 -2.88 21.00 21.73
CA LEU A 234 -3.88 20.68 22.75
C LEU A 234 -3.17 20.48 24.09
N GLU A 235 -3.77 20.98 25.16
CA GLU A 235 -3.28 20.70 26.51
C GLU A 235 -3.94 19.39 26.95
N PRO A 236 -3.23 18.24 26.94
CA PRO A 236 -3.80 17.02 27.48
C PRO A 236 -4.05 17.27 28.99
N PRO A 237 -5.20 16.84 29.54
CA PRO A 237 -5.43 16.96 30.97
C PRO A 237 -4.30 16.27 31.74
N ASP A 238 -3.82 16.90 32.83
CA ASP A 238 -2.69 16.41 33.65
C ASP A 238 -2.85 14.95 34.13
N GLU A 239 -4.08 14.46 34.16
CA GLU A 239 -4.43 13.05 34.26
C GLU A 239 -4.91 12.56 32.89
N CYS A 240 -4.26 11.52 32.35
CA CYS A 240 -4.73 10.81 31.16
C CYS A 240 -6.19 10.38 31.43
N VAL A 241 -7.13 11.10 30.83
CA VAL A 241 -8.58 11.06 31.05
C VAL A 241 -9.02 11.56 32.46
N PRO A 242 -9.72 12.70 32.58
CA PRO A 242 -10.23 13.16 33.87
C PRO A 242 -11.15 12.09 34.49
N ALA A 243 -11.07 11.92 35.82
CA ALA A 243 -11.84 10.88 36.53
C ALA A 243 -13.37 10.94 36.27
N SER A 244 -13.88 12.09 35.83
CA SER A 244 -15.28 12.31 35.44
C SER A 244 -15.68 11.69 34.10
N THR A 245 -14.74 11.37 33.21
CA THR A 245 -15.00 10.77 31.89
C THR A 245 -14.63 9.28 31.81
N ARG A 246 -14.05 8.71 32.88
CA ARG A 246 -13.80 7.26 32.94
C ARG A 246 -15.13 6.50 32.98
N PRO A 247 -15.44 5.69 31.97
CA PRO A 247 -16.63 4.85 32.00
C PRO A 247 -16.53 3.84 33.14
N ARG A 248 -17.62 3.67 33.89
CA ARG A 248 -17.74 2.62 34.90
C ARG A 248 -18.14 1.32 34.22
N TYR A 249 -17.14 0.52 33.85
CA TYR A 249 -17.37 -0.80 33.30
C TYR A 249 -17.98 -1.73 34.36
N ARG A 250 -19.00 -2.50 33.97
CA ARG A 250 -19.63 -3.52 34.80
C ARG A 250 -19.47 -4.87 34.12
N ALA A 251 -19.30 -5.92 34.92
CA ALA A 251 -19.33 -7.29 34.42
C ALA A 251 -20.63 -7.57 33.61
N GLY A 252 -20.49 -8.28 32.50
CA GLY A 252 -21.54 -8.64 31.55
C GLY A 252 -21.72 -7.69 30.37
N VAL A 253 -21.16 -6.48 30.41
CA VAL A 253 -21.36 -5.45 29.37
C VAL A 253 -20.39 -5.64 28.20
N ALA A 254 -20.90 -5.53 26.97
CA ALA A 254 -20.09 -5.46 25.76
C ALA A 254 -19.51 -4.05 25.56
N VAL A 255 -18.20 -3.98 25.27
CA VAL A 255 -17.44 -2.74 25.10
C VAL A 255 -16.60 -2.81 23.84
N LEU A 256 -16.27 -1.65 23.28
CA LEU A 256 -15.30 -1.55 22.19
C LEU A 256 -13.89 -1.45 22.76
N ALA A 257 -12.96 -2.20 22.18
CA ALA A 257 -11.54 -2.12 22.49
C ALA A 257 -10.71 -2.13 21.21
N GLU A 258 -9.60 -1.39 21.21
CA GLU A 258 -8.61 -1.43 20.14
C GLU A 258 -7.53 -2.46 20.45
N VAL A 259 -7.12 -3.24 19.45
CA VAL A 259 -6.01 -4.18 19.56
C VAL A 259 -4.70 -3.40 19.58
N ALA A 260 -4.07 -3.26 20.75
CA ALA A 260 -2.80 -2.55 20.90
C ALA A 260 -1.58 -3.43 20.59
N ALA A 261 -1.65 -4.72 20.95
CA ALA A 261 -0.60 -5.69 20.65
C ALA A 261 -1.19 -7.10 20.54
N VAL A 262 -0.57 -7.94 19.70
CA VAL A 262 -0.98 -9.33 19.48
C VAL A 262 0.26 -10.21 19.55
N ASP A 263 0.26 -11.16 20.49
CA ASP A 263 1.23 -12.25 20.57
C ASP A 263 0.53 -13.59 20.35
N ASP A 264 1.29 -14.68 20.19
CA ASP A 264 0.71 -16.01 19.97
C ASP A 264 -0.11 -16.51 21.19
N ALA A 265 0.17 -16.02 22.39
CA ALA A 265 -0.47 -16.48 23.64
C ALA A 265 -1.46 -15.47 24.26
N ALA A 266 -1.38 -14.19 23.89
CA ALA A 266 -2.16 -13.13 24.51
C ALA A 266 -2.47 -11.98 23.55
N LEU A 267 -3.59 -11.32 23.81
CA LEU A 267 -4.09 -10.15 23.09
C LEU A 267 -4.13 -8.97 24.07
N THR A 268 -3.48 -7.85 23.72
CA THR A 268 -3.55 -6.61 24.52
C THR A 268 -4.59 -5.68 23.93
N LEU A 269 -5.63 -5.38 24.72
CA LEU A 269 -6.79 -4.60 24.34
C LEU A 269 -6.78 -3.25 25.06
N ARG A 270 -6.93 -2.16 24.30
CA ARG A 270 -6.93 -0.78 24.79
C ARG A 270 -8.37 -0.27 24.84
N LEU A 271 -8.88 -0.06 26.06
CA LEU A 271 -10.23 0.47 26.31
C LEU A 271 -10.28 2.00 26.23
N GLN A 272 -9.15 2.64 26.53
CA GLN A 272 -8.86 4.06 26.35
C GLN A 272 -7.33 4.22 26.38
N PRO A 273 -6.77 5.32 25.83
CA PRO A 273 -5.35 5.64 25.99
C PRO A 273 -4.92 5.56 27.46
N GLY A 274 -3.89 4.78 27.76
CA GLY A 274 -3.40 4.55 29.12
C GLY A 274 -4.17 3.51 29.95
N THR A 275 -5.20 2.83 29.41
CA THR A 275 -5.89 1.69 30.04
C THR A 275 -5.86 0.48 29.11
N GLU A 276 -4.87 -0.38 29.33
CA GLU A 276 -4.66 -1.62 28.58
C GLU A 276 -5.02 -2.83 29.43
N VAL A 277 -5.67 -3.81 28.81
CA VAL A 277 -6.09 -5.06 29.42
C VAL A 277 -5.50 -6.20 28.60
N VAL A 278 -4.80 -7.11 29.26
CA VAL A 278 -4.22 -8.31 28.62
C VAL A 278 -5.20 -9.46 28.76
N THR A 279 -5.64 -10.01 27.63
CA THR A 279 -6.54 -11.16 27.55
C THR A 279 -5.78 -12.37 26.99
N THR A 280 -5.97 -13.55 27.58
CA THR A 280 -5.30 -14.78 27.13
C THR A 280 -6.03 -15.43 25.96
N ALA A 281 -5.33 -16.26 25.17
CA ALA A 281 -5.92 -16.94 24.01
C ALA A 281 -7.21 -17.72 24.33
N GLY A 282 -7.28 -18.38 25.50
CA GLY A 282 -8.47 -19.12 25.94
C GLY A 282 -9.66 -18.25 26.34
N SER A 283 -9.51 -16.93 26.37
CA SER A 283 -10.61 -15.95 26.51
C SER A 283 -10.90 -15.23 25.19
N VAL A 284 -10.21 -15.60 24.11
CA VAL A 284 -10.37 -15.02 22.77
C VAL A 284 -10.94 -16.01 21.77
N THR A 285 -10.44 -17.24 21.76
CA THR A 285 -10.89 -18.32 20.86
C THR A 285 -11.01 -19.63 21.62
N ALA A 286 -12.07 -20.39 21.31
CA ALA A 286 -12.30 -21.72 21.88
C ALA A 286 -11.46 -22.80 21.18
N ASN A 287 -10.77 -22.45 20.09
CA ASN A 287 -9.96 -23.36 19.30
C ASN A 287 -8.46 -23.18 19.60
N GLU A 288 -7.85 -24.18 20.23
CA GLU A 288 -6.42 -24.18 20.61
C GLU A 288 -5.45 -24.15 19.42
N LEU A 289 -5.92 -24.42 18.20
CA LEU A 289 -5.12 -24.36 16.98
C LEU A 289 -5.09 -22.95 16.34
N ASP A 290 -5.93 -22.03 16.81
CA ASP A 290 -5.98 -20.68 16.28
C ASP A 290 -4.77 -19.87 16.76
N ARG A 291 -4.09 -19.21 15.83
CA ARG A 291 -3.05 -18.23 16.14
C ARG A 291 -3.68 -16.84 16.21
N LEU A 292 -3.56 -16.17 17.35
CA LEU A 292 -4.09 -14.82 17.54
C LEU A 292 -3.52 -13.83 16.51
N THR A 293 -2.24 -13.98 16.16
CA THR A 293 -1.53 -13.21 15.12
C THR A 293 -2.13 -13.38 13.71
N ALA A 294 -2.91 -14.43 13.47
CA ALA A 294 -3.64 -14.64 12.22
C ALA A 294 -5.09 -14.13 12.27
N LEU A 295 -5.64 -13.91 13.47
CA LEU A 295 -7.02 -13.47 13.69
C LEU A 295 -7.13 -11.94 13.87
N PHE A 296 -6.13 -11.31 14.48
CA PHE A 296 -6.17 -9.90 14.85
C PHE A 296 -4.97 -9.14 14.31
N THR A 297 -5.21 -7.89 13.91
CA THR A 297 -4.18 -6.93 13.50
C THR A 297 -4.11 -5.81 14.54
N VAL A 298 -2.91 -5.29 14.82
CA VAL A 298 -2.77 -4.08 15.64
C VAL A 298 -3.55 -2.92 15.01
N GLY A 299 -4.36 -2.25 15.82
CA GLY A 299 -5.29 -1.19 15.40
C GLY A 299 -6.71 -1.66 15.09
N ASP A 300 -6.98 -2.97 15.08
CA ASP A 300 -8.35 -3.48 14.89
C ASP A 300 -9.24 -3.09 16.07
N VAL A 301 -10.48 -2.68 15.79
CA VAL A 301 -11.49 -2.40 16.81
C VAL A 301 -12.37 -3.63 16.96
N VAL A 302 -12.38 -4.22 18.16
CA VAL A 302 -13.10 -5.45 18.49
C VAL A 302 -14.16 -5.18 19.55
N VAL A 303 -15.21 -6.00 19.54
CA VAL A 303 -16.19 -6.05 20.63
C VAL A 303 -15.71 -7.08 21.64
N ALA A 304 -15.66 -6.69 22.92
CA ALA A 304 -15.28 -7.58 24.01
C ALA A 304 -16.31 -7.46 25.15
N ARG A 305 -16.62 -8.59 25.80
CA ARG A 305 -17.46 -8.62 27.00
C ARG A 305 -16.58 -8.45 28.23
N VAL A 306 -16.96 -7.54 29.12
CA VAL A 306 -16.34 -7.41 30.44
C VAL A 306 -16.77 -8.60 31.28
N THR A 307 -15.85 -9.50 31.62
CA THR A 307 -16.15 -10.68 32.45
C THR A 307 -16.06 -10.36 33.94
N ASP A 308 -15.06 -9.55 34.31
CA ASP A 308 -14.87 -9.03 35.65
C ASP A 308 -14.48 -7.55 35.57
N SER A 309 -14.95 -6.78 36.54
CA SER A 309 -14.68 -5.34 36.62
C SER A 309 -13.86 -4.95 37.87
N GLU A 310 -13.66 -5.86 38.83
CA GLU A 310 -12.85 -5.61 40.04
C GLU A 310 -12.11 -6.87 40.51
N PRO A 311 -10.82 -6.82 40.89
CA PRO A 311 -9.95 -5.64 41.06
C PRO A 311 -9.22 -5.20 39.77
N VAL A 312 -9.25 -6.01 38.71
CA VAL A 312 -8.68 -5.69 37.39
C VAL A 312 -9.73 -6.06 36.35
N ILE A 313 -9.95 -5.17 35.37
CA ILE A 313 -10.91 -5.44 34.30
C ILE A 313 -10.43 -6.64 33.50
N GLN A 314 -11.30 -7.63 33.31
CA GLN A 314 -11.07 -8.77 32.44
C GLN A 314 -12.03 -8.74 31.26
N LEU A 315 -11.53 -9.10 30.08
CA LEU A 315 -12.27 -9.07 28.83
C LEU A 315 -12.28 -10.46 28.19
N SER A 316 -13.41 -10.85 27.60
CA SER A 316 -13.58 -12.07 26.81
C SER A 316 -14.18 -11.75 25.44
N LEU A 317 -13.71 -12.42 24.39
CA LEU A 317 -14.23 -12.34 23.01
C LEU A 317 -14.98 -13.62 22.61
N LEU A 318 -15.07 -14.63 23.49
CA LEU A 318 -15.69 -15.94 23.18
C LEU A 318 -17.21 -15.90 23.03
N ASP A 319 -17.86 -15.11 23.87
CA ASP A 319 -19.32 -15.06 24.01
C ASP A 319 -19.84 -13.67 23.61
N VAL A 320 -19.36 -13.17 22.47
CA VAL A 320 -19.71 -11.85 21.94
C VAL A 320 -20.31 -12.03 20.55
N ASP A 321 -21.58 -11.67 20.42
CA ASP A 321 -22.27 -11.67 19.12
C ASP A 321 -21.98 -10.36 18.37
N ASP A 322 -21.81 -10.43 17.05
CA ASP A 322 -21.50 -9.27 16.18
C ASP A 322 -22.57 -8.15 16.27
N ASP A 323 -23.79 -8.46 16.70
CA ASP A 323 -24.95 -7.56 16.82
C ASP A 323 -25.28 -7.14 18.27
N GLU A 324 -24.45 -7.51 19.25
CA GLU A 324 -24.65 -7.12 20.63
C GLU A 324 -24.53 -5.60 20.84
N ALA A 325 -25.46 -5.02 21.60
CA ALA A 325 -25.45 -3.60 21.92
C ALA A 325 -24.21 -3.26 22.77
N THR A 326 -23.30 -2.49 22.19
CA THR A 326 -22.05 -2.07 22.86
C THR A 326 -22.23 -0.78 23.64
N MET A 327 -21.55 -0.70 24.79
CA MET A 327 -21.38 0.55 25.51
C MET A 327 -20.56 1.52 24.66
N GLN A 328 -21.05 2.74 24.47
CA GLN A 328 -20.36 3.78 23.73
C GLN A 328 -19.00 4.07 24.36
N ALA A 329 -17.95 4.11 23.53
CA ALA A 329 -16.62 4.48 23.97
C ALA A 329 -16.59 5.94 24.47
N PRO A 330 -15.80 6.27 25.50
CA PRO A 330 -15.71 7.63 26.02
C PRO A 330 -15.10 8.60 24.98
N ALA A 331 -15.40 9.89 25.11
CA ALA A 331 -14.67 10.92 24.37
C ALA A 331 -13.37 11.26 25.14
N LEU A 332 -12.27 11.48 24.41
CA LEU A 332 -10.97 11.84 25.03
C LEU A 332 -10.91 13.32 25.41
N LEU A 333 -11.67 14.16 24.71
CA LEU A 333 -11.83 15.57 24.98
C LEU A 333 -13.29 15.89 25.28
N ASP A 334 -13.50 16.90 26.10
CA ASP A 334 -14.85 17.38 26.42
C ASP A 334 -15.59 17.79 25.13
N GLY A 335 -16.81 17.25 24.98
CA GLY A 335 -17.64 17.49 23.80
C GLY A 335 -17.14 16.84 22.49
N GLY A 336 -16.10 16.00 22.56
CA GLY A 336 -15.54 15.26 21.43
C GLY A 336 -16.36 14.03 21.01
N PRO A 337 -15.98 13.42 19.87
CA PRO A 337 -16.57 12.15 19.44
C PRO A 337 -16.14 10.99 20.36
N PRO A 338 -16.87 9.86 20.36
CA PRO A 338 -16.40 8.64 20.98
C PRO A 338 -15.10 8.20 20.29
N TRP A 339 -14.07 7.87 21.07
CA TRP A 339 -12.73 7.61 20.52
C TRP A 339 -12.65 6.30 19.72
N LEU A 340 -13.53 5.34 20.04
CA LEU A 340 -13.79 4.17 19.23
C LEU A 340 -15.22 4.19 18.73
N VAL A 341 -15.36 3.90 17.45
CA VAL A 341 -16.64 3.64 16.81
C VAL A 341 -16.58 2.19 16.35
N ALA A 342 -17.65 1.43 16.63
CA ALA A 342 -17.76 0.08 16.08
C ALA A 342 -17.60 0.18 14.57
N PRO A 343 -16.82 -0.71 13.91
CA PRO A 343 -16.70 -0.67 12.46
C PRO A 343 -18.11 -0.72 11.88
N ALA A 344 -18.53 0.38 11.25
CA ALA A 344 -19.87 0.47 10.72
C ALA A 344 -20.04 -0.69 9.74
N ALA A 345 -21.05 -1.54 9.93
CA ALA A 345 -21.60 -2.29 8.82
C ALA A 345 -21.81 -1.27 7.71
N PRO A 346 -21.25 -1.46 6.50
CA PRO A 346 -21.12 -0.40 5.51
C PRO A 346 -22.49 0.22 5.28
N GLN A 347 -22.70 1.39 5.88
CA GLN A 347 -23.94 2.12 5.74
C GLN A 347 -23.87 2.73 4.36
N LEU A 348 -24.70 2.20 3.46
CA LEU A 348 -25.10 2.88 2.23
C LEU A 348 -25.60 4.25 2.67
N SER A 349 -24.71 5.24 2.60
CA SER A 349 -25.02 6.61 2.89
C SER A 349 -25.96 7.05 1.78
N ALA A 350 -27.25 7.24 2.12
CA ALA A 350 -28.15 7.95 1.24
C ALA A 350 -27.51 9.33 0.97
N PRO A 351 -27.49 9.80 -0.29
CA PRO A 351 -26.94 11.12 -0.59
C PRO A 351 -27.71 12.15 0.24
N ALA A 352 -26.96 12.94 1.01
CA ALA A 352 -27.49 14.11 1.69
C ALA A 352 -28.09 15.05 0.63
N ASP A 353 -29.28 15.58 0.92
CA ASP A 353 -29.93 16.63 0.13
C ASP A 353 -29.03 17.88 0.12
N ASP A 354 -28.11 17.94 -0.84
CA ASP A 354 -27.51 19.20 -1.27
C ASP A 354 -28.57 19.96 -2.07
N ALA A 355 -29.19 20.91 -1.38
CA ALA A 355 -30.02 21.93 -1.99
C ALA A 355 -29.22 22.62 -3.11
N LEU A 356 -29.63 22.38 -4.35
CA LEU A 356 -29.06 22.97 -5.57
C LEU A 356 -29.07 24.51 -5.50
N PRO A 357 -27.93 25.20 -5.69
CA PRO A 357 -27.94 26.60 -6.07
C PRO A 357 -28.38 26.73 -7.55
N SER A 358 -29.29 27.66 -7.82
CA SER A 358 -29.80 27.96 -9.17
C SER A 358 -28.70 28.39 -10.15
N PRO A 359 -28.81 28.05 -11.45
CA PRO A 359 -27.84 28.46 -12.45
C PRO A 359 -28.12 29.90 -12.94
N ALA A 360 -27.06 30.68 -13.12
CA ALA A 360 -27.04 31.89 -13.93
C ALA A 360 -26.19 31.65 -15.21
N PRO A 361 -26.41 32.43 -16.28
CA PRO A 361 -26.33 31.96 -17.66
C PRO A 361 -24.96 32.12 -18.34
N ASP A 362 -24.85 31.40 -19.47
CA ASP A 362 -23.77 31.30 -20.45
C ASP A 362 -22.86 32.52 -20.66
N ALA A 363 -21.56 32.23 -20.74
CA ALA A 363 -20.59 33.02 -21.50
C ALA A 363 -19.71 32.06 -22.32
N ALA A 364 -19.95 32.06 -23.63
CA ALA A 364 -19.18 31.35 -24.64
C ALA A 364 -17.75 31.91 -24.76
N LEU A 365 -16.76 31.02 -24.79
CA LEU A 365 -15.42 31.30 -25.33
C LEU A 365 -15.03 30.16 -26.27
N GLY A 366 -14.86 30.53 -27.55
CA GLY A 366 -14.51 29.63 -28.64
C GLY A 366 -13.03 29.28 -28.68
N PHE A 367 -12.73 28.05 -29.09
CA PHE A 367 -11.39 27.56 -29.40
C PHE A 367 -11.17 27.54 -30.92
N PRO A 368 -10.06 28.08 -31.45
CA PRO A 368 -9.65 27.81 -32.84
C PRO A 368 -9.02 26.40 -32.97
N PRO A 369 -9.04 25.82 -34.19
CA PRO A 369 -8.66 24.42 -34.41
C PRO A 369 -7.15 24.20 -34.40
N ALA A 370 -6.73 23.04 -33.87
CA ALA A 370 -5.36 22.55 -33.88
C ALA A 370 -5.00 21.96 -35.25
N GLU A 371 -3.86 22.40 -35.79
CA GLU A 371 -3.21 21.82 -36.96
C GLU A 371 -2.63 20.44 -36.62
N SER A 372 -2.93 19.48 -37.48
CA SER A 372 -2.37 18.14 -37.53
C SER A 372 -0.99 18.15 -38.17
N VAL A 373 0.01 17.60 -37.50
CA VAL A 373 1.28 17.19 -38.09
C VAL A 373 1.41 15.67 -38.03
N ASP A 374 1.34 15.06 -39.20
CA ASP A 374 1.74 13.69 -39.47
C ASP A 374 3.26 13.55 -39.30
N ALA A 375 3.70 12.51 -38.59
CA ALA A 375 5.07 12.02 -38.67
C ALA A 375 5.09 10.49 -38.46
N GLU A 376 5.37 9.80 -39.56
CA GLU A 376 5.69 8.38 -39.65
C GLU A 376 6.79 7.96 -38.67
N LEU A 377 6.58 6.87 -37.96
CA LEU A 377 7.64 6.10 -37.30
C LEU A 377 7.66 4.69 -37.88
N GLN A 378 8.65 4.48 -38.75
CA GLN A 378 8.99 3.19 -39.34
C GLN A 378 9.63 2.28 -38.29
N SER A 379 9.22 1.01 -38.35
CA SER A 379 9.68 -0.12 -37.56
C SER A 379 10.99 -0.66 -38.14
N GLU A 380 12.06 -0.69 -37.36
CA GLU A 380 13.24 -1.52 -37.62
C GLU A 380 13.53 -2.41 -36.40
N ALA A 381 13.32 -3.72 -36.60
CA ALA A 381 13.68 -4.78 -35.68
C ALA A 381 15.06 -5.34 -36.04
N GLY A 382 16.03 -5.25 -35.11
CA GLY A 382 17.35 -5.87 -35.22
C GLY A 382 17.45 -7.17 -34.41
N PRO A 383 18.11 -8.24 -34.92
CA PRO A 383 18.10 -9.57 -34.31
C PRO A 383 19.19 -9.80 -33.24
N VAL A 384 18.87 -10.71 -32.32
CA VAL A 384 19.68 -11.18 -31.18
C VAL A 384 20.69 -12.26 -31.62
N PRO A 385 21.97 -12.24 -31.20
CA PRO A 385 22.92 -13.33 -31.47
C PRO A 385 22.74 -14.51 -30.49
N GLN A 386 22.69 -15.73 -31.03
CA GLN A 386 22.72 -16.99 -30.30
C GLN A 386 24.16 -17.42 -29.93
N ALA A 387 24.32 -17.97 -28.73
CA ALA A 387 25.56 -18.60 -28.26
C ALA A 387 25.66 -20.08 -28.74
N PRO A 388 26.86 -20.60 -29.07
CA PRO A 388 27.04 -21.99 -29.47
C PRO A 388 27.25 -22.95 -28.30
N SER A 389 26.64 -24.14 -28.44
CA SER A 389 26.73 -25.30 -27.56
C SER A 389 28.09 -26.02 -27.64
N ALA A 390 28.56 -26.59 -26.52
CA ALA A 390 29.69 -27.52 -26.47
C ALA A 390 29.26 -28.90 -25.89
N PRO A 391 29.95 -30.02 -26.24
CA PRO A 391 29.50 -31.38 -25.97
C PRO A 391 30.07 -31.98 -24.67
N GLY A 392 29.38 -33.01 -24.17
CA GLY A 392 29.65 -33.68 -22.89
C GLY A 392 30.83 -34.66 -22.84
N GLY A 393 31.22 -35.00 -21.61
CA GLY A 393 32.22 -36.01 -21.23
C GLY A 393 32.14 -36.37 -19.73
N PRO A 394 32.73 -37.50 -19.28
CA PRO A 394 32.02 -38.53 -18.50
C PRO A 394 32.25 -38.56 -16.97
N THR A 395 31.42 -39.40 -16.31
CA THR A 395 31.30 -39.72 -14.87
C THR A 395 32.47 -40.53 -14.26
N PRO A 396 32.59 -40.61 -12.92
CA PRO A 396 33.80 -41.05 -12.20
C PRO A 396 33.80 -42.54 -11.84
N ARG A 397 34.95 -43.21 -12.05
CA ARG A 397 35.31 -44.44 -11.32
C ARG A 397 36.83 -44.61 -11.21
N ASP A 398 37.23 -45.12 -10.05
CA ASP A 398 38.50 -45.78 -9.69
C ASP A 398 39.57 -44.95 -8.95
N VAL A 399 39.26 -44.67 -7.69
CA VAL A 399 40.24 -44.56 -6.60
C VAL A 399 40.44 -45.96 -6.00
N ARG A 400 41.68 -46.47 -5.97
CA ARG A 400 42.10 -47.40 -4.90
C ARG A 400 43.60 -47.40 -4.60
N ALA A 401 43.86 -47.08 -3.33
CA ALA A 401 44.91 -47.60 -2.43
C ALA A 401 46.38 -47.22 -2.63
N GLY A 402 47.02 -46.87 -1.51
CA GLY A 402 48.46 -47.14 -1.33
C GLY A 402 49.21 -46.19 -0.41
N ILE A 403 49.16 -46.47 0.88
CA ILE A 403 49.84 -45.78 1.98
C ILE A 403 51.39 -45.85 1.89
N ALA A 404 52.01 -44.70 2.20
CA ALA A 404 53.26 -44.40 2.91
C ALA A 404 54.47 -45.36 2.90
N VAL A 405 55.66 -44.77 2.67
CA VAL A 405 56.90 -45.10 3.39
C VAL A 405 57.72 -43.82 3.63
N ARG A 406 58.04 -43.53 4.90
CA ARG A 406 59.11 -42.60 5.33
C ARG A 406 60.47 -43.30 5.18
N PRO A 407 61.56 -42.57 4.94
CA PRO A 407 62.59 -42.47 5.99
C PRO A 407 63.16 -41.02 6.09
N ALA A 408 63.36 -40.45 7.27
CA ALA A 408 64.49 -40.63 8.21
C ALA A 408 65.78 -39.91 7.76
N VAL A 409 66.09 -38.83 8.47
CA VAL A 409 67.30 -37.99 8.34
C VAL A 409 68.50 -38.71 8.96
N ARG A 410 69.66 -38.65 8.27
CA ARG A 410 71.00 -38.86 8.86
C ARG A 410 71.99 -37.91 8.18
N ALA A 411 72.85 -37.28 8.98
CA ALA A 411 74.04 -36.51 8.59
C ALA A 411 75.22 -37.02 9.44
N PRO A 412 76.50 -36.64 9.19
CA PRO A 412 77.21 -36.28 7.97
C PRO A 412 78.51 -37.12 7.79
N ASP A 413 79.42 -36.66 6.91
CA ASP A 413 80.83 -37.04 6.67
C ASP A 413 81.17 -38.20 5.70
N GLU A 414 81.54 -37.83 4.47
CA GLU A 414 82.89 -38.04 3.88
C GLU A 414 83.00 -37.33 2.50
N PRO A 415 84.18 -36.84 2.08
CA PRO A 415 84.35 -36.06 0.86
C PRO A 415 84.46 -36.97 -0.38
N VAL A 416 83.47 -36.91 -1.26
CA VAL A 416 83.47 -37.62 -2.55
C VAL A 416 84.12 -36.73 -3.62
N PRO A 417 85.03 -37.27 -4.46
CA PRO A 417 85.87 -36.48 -5.37
C PRO A 417 85.08 -35.88 -6.53
N ALA A 418 85.67 -34.88 -7.17
CA ALA A 418 85.05 -34.10 -8.24
C ALA A 418 84.45 -34.99 -9.35
N PRO A 419 83.18 -34.76 -9.73
CA PRO A 419 82.52 -35.55 -10.75
C PRO A 419 83.18 -35.40 -12.13
N SER A 420 83.26 -36.52 -12.83
CA SER A 420 83.73 -36.63 -14.21
C SER A 420 82.69 -36.01 -15.19
N PRO A 421 83.02 -35.79 -16.49
CA PRO A 421 82.12 -35.11 -17.43
C PRO A 421 80.73 -35.76 -17.62
N ALA A 422 80.58 -37.05 -17.28
CA ALA A 422 79.31 -37.77 -17.36
C ALA A 422 78.34 -37.40 -16.22
N ASP A 423 78.84 -37.03 -15.05
CA ASP A 423 78.04 -36.72 -13.86
C ASP A 423 77.36 -35.34 -13.94
N ARG A 424 77.92 -34.40 -14.73
CA ARG A 424 77.29 -33.08 -14.98
C ARG A 424 76.03 -33.18 -15.85
N GLY A 425 75.95 -34.21 -16.71
CA GLY A 425 74.74 -34.51 -17.47
C GLY A 425 73.61 -35.02 -16.57
N ALA A 426 73.91 -36.01 -15.73
CA ALA A 426 72.95 -36.58 -14.78
C ALA A 426 72.42 -35.54 -13.76
N VAL A 427 73.28 -34.65 -13.26
CA VAL A 427 72.85 -33.56 -12.35
C VAL A 427 71.99 -32.52 -13.07
N ARG A 428 72.26 -32.23 -14.36
CA ARG A 428 71.45 -31.31 -15.17
C ARG A 428 70.08 -31.91 -15.50
N ASP A 429 70.03 -33.19 -15.83
CA ASP A 429 68.78 -33.91 -16.10
C ASP A 429 67.92 -34.03 -14.83
N LEU A 430 68.53 -34.26 -13.67
CA LEU A 430 67.82 -34.24 -12.38
C LEU A 430 67.29 -32.84 -12.03
N SER A 431 68.06 -31.79 -12.31
CA SER A 431 67.61 -30.40 -12.11
C SER A 431 66.43 -30.04 -13.03
N LEU A 432 66.48 -30.47 -14.29
CA LEU A 432 65.36 -30.32 -15.22
C LEU A 432 64.13 -31.10 -14.76
N ALA A 433 64.29 -32.35 -14.33
CA ALA A 433 63.20 -33.16 -13.79
C ALA A 433 62.57 -32.54 -12.53
N LEU A 434 63.38 -32.02 -11.61
CA LEU A 434 62.91 -31.34 -10.40
C LEU A 434 62.13 -30.07 -10.75
N SER A 435 62.61 -29.27 -11.71
CA SER A 435 61.91 -28.06 -12.17
C SER A 435 60.55 -28.38 -12.83
N ALA A 436 60.48 -29.49 -13.58
CA ALA A 436 59.24 -29.96 -14.18
C ALA A 436 58.24 -30.46 -13.12
N GLU A 437 58.73 -31.12 -12.07
CA GLU A 437 57.89 -31.60 -10.96
C GLU A 437 57.40 -30.45 -10.07
N GLN A 438 58.26 -29.43 -9.83
CA GLN A 438 57.88 -28.20 -9.13
C GLN A 438 56.82 -27.42 -9.91
N SER A 439 56.94 -27.35 -11.23
CA SER A 439 55.94 -26.72 -12.11
C SER A 439 54.61 -27.48 -12.07
N ARG A 440 54.64 -28.82 -12.11
CA ARG A 440 53.44 -29.67 -11.95
C ARG A 440 52.80 -29.50 -10.58
N SER A 441 53.60 -29.39 -9.53
CA SER A 441 53.11 -29.16 -8.16
C SER A 441 52.45 -27.79 -8.00
N ALA A 442 53.03 -26.74 -8.60
CA ALA A 442 52.45 -25.41 -8.61
C ALA A 442 51.11 -25.37 -9.36
N GLU A 443 51.02 -26.07 -10.49
CA GLU A 443 49.78 -26.18 -11.27
C GLU A 443 48.68 -26.94 -10.53
N LEU A 444 49.01 -28.05 -9.87
CA LEU A 444 48.05 -28.79 -9.05
C LEU A 444 47.54 -27.97 -7.86
N ARG A 445 48.40 -27.15 -7.23
CA ARG A 445 47.98 -26.23 -6.17
C ARG A 445 47.02 -25.17 -6.68
N ARG A 446 47.31 -24.53 -7.81
CA ARG A 446 46.40 -23.56 -8.44
C ARG A 446 45.04 -24.19 -8.78
N ARG A 447 45.04 -25.42 -9.31
CA ARG A 447 43.79 -26.16 -9.59
C ARG A 447 43.00 -26.48 -8.31
N LEU A 448 43.68 -26.83 -7.22
CA LEU A 448 43.02 -27.08 -5.93
C LEU A 448 42.41 -25.80 -5.36
N ASP A 449 43.12 -24.67 -5.40
CA ASP A 449 42.62 -23.38 -4.92
C ASP A 449 41.38 -22.93 -5.70
N LEU A 450 41.39 -23.10 -7.03
CA LEU A 450 40.22 -22.85 -7.88
C LEU A 450 39.04 -23.78 -7.54
N ALA A 451 39.29 -25.06 -7.31
CA ALA A 451 38.25 -26.02 -6.94
C ALA A 451 37.65 -25.71 -5.56
N LEU A 452 38.47 -25.27 -4.61
CA LEU A 452 38.01 -24.84 -3.28
C LEU A 452 37.18 -23.56 -3.37
N GLY A 453 37.59 -22.58 -4.18
CA GLY A 453 36.81 -21.36 -4.44
C GLY A 453 35.42 -21.69 -5.02
N ALA A 454 35.37 -22.52 -6.07
CA ALA A 454 34.12 -22.96 -6.67
C ALA A 454 33.22 -23.73 -5.69
N SER A 455 33.81 -24.53 -4.79
CA SER A 455 33.05 -25.26 -3.75
C SER A 455 32.42 -24.31 -2.72
N HIS A 456 33.11 -23.22 -2.37
CA HIS A 456 32.53 -22.20 -1.48
C HIS A 456 31.39 -21.46 -2.16
N GLU A 457 31.57 -21.03 -3.42
CA GLU A 457 30.52 -20.38 -4.20
C GLU A 457 29.27 -21.25 -4.35
N LEU A 458 29.44 -22.55 -4.62
CA LEU A 458 28.31 -23.50 -4.68
C LEU A 458 27.58 -23.63 -3.34
N THR A 459 28.29 -23.50 -2.22
CA THR A 459 27.69 -23.56 -0.88
C THR A 459 26.87 -22.31 -0.59
N GLU A 460 27.39 -21.13 -0.95
CA GLU A 460 26.68 -19.86 -0.81
C GLU A 460 25.45 -19.79 -1.73
N LEU A 461 25.57 -20.24 -2.99
CA LEU A 461 24.44 -20.32 -3.91
C LEU A 461 23.35 -21.26 -3.40
N ARG A 462 23.70 -22.39 -2.77
CA ARG A 462 22.73 -23.30 -2.14
C ARG A 462 22.00 -22.65 -0.97
N ARG A 463 22.74 -21.96 -0.09
CA ARG A 463 22.12 -21.20 1.03
C ARG A 463 21.19 -20.11 0.53
N HIS A 464 21.57 -19.43 -0.55
CA HIS A 464 20.74 -18.40 -1.16
C HIS A 464 19.47 -19.01 -1.78
N ALA A 465 19.57 -20.15 -2.46
CA ALA A 465 18.41 -20.89 -2.98
C ALA A 465 17.46 -21.31 -1.85
N GLU A 466 17.97 -21.89 -0.76
CA GLU A 466 17.17 -22.26 0.41
C GLU A 466 16.51 -21.06 1.11
N HIS A 467 17.11 -19.87 1.01
CA HIS A 467 16.51 -18.65 1.53
C HIS A 467 15.36 -18.17 0.63
N LEU A 468 15.56 -18.14 -0.68
CA LEU A 468 14.54 -17.77 -1.65
C LEU A 468 13.35 -18.73 -1.64
N GLU A 469 13.58 -20.03 -1.46
CA GLU A 469 12.50 -21.02 -1.31
C GLU A 469 11.62 -20.72 -0.08
N ARG A 470 12.23 -20.35 1.06
CA ARG A 470 11.50 -19.96 2.27
C ARG A 470 10.71 -18.66 2.08
N GLU A 471 11.27 -17.70 1.36
CA GLU A 471 10.54 -16.46 1.02
C GLU A 471 9.34 -16.76 0.12
N LEU A 472 9.52 -17.61 -0.90
CA LEU A 472 8.46 -18.01 -1.81
C LEU A 472 7.31 -18.70 -1.07
N ASP A 473 7.63 -19.65 -0.18
CA ASP A 473 6.63 -20.31 0.68
C ASP A 473 5.85 -19.31 1.54
N SER A 474 6.52 -18.30 2.10
CA SER A 474 5.90 -17.27 2.94
C SER A 474 4.95 -16.36 2.14
N VAL A 475 5.33 -16.00 0.91
CA VAL A 475 4.53 -15.18 0.01
C VAL A 475 3.31 -15.97 -0.46
N GLU A 476 3.47 -17.25 -0.80
CA GLU A 476 2.36 -18.12 -1.19
C GLU A 476 1.36 -18.33 -0.06
N ALA A 477 1.83 -18.49 1.18
CA ALA A 477 0.96 -18.57 2.36
C ALA A 477 0.18 -17.27 2.56
N SER A 478 0.84 -16.12 2.42
CA SER A 478 0.22 -14.80 2.52
C SER A 478 -0.83 -14.57 1.43
N LEU A 479 -0.54 -14.97 0.19
CA LEU A 479 -1.47 -14.87 -0.93
C LEU A 479 -2.70 -15.78 -0.73
N ARG A 480 -2.51 -16.99 -0.20
CA ARG A 480 -3.62 -17.89 0.17
C ARG A 480 -4.50 -17.29 1.24
N ALA A 481 -3.92 -16.73 2.30
CA ALA A 481 -4.66 -16.05 3.36
C ALA A 481 -5.46 -14.85 2.83
N PHE A 482 -4.84 -14.03 1.97
CA PHE A 482 -5.50 -12.90 1.33
C PHE A 482 -6.67 -13.35 0.45
N ARG A 483 -6.48 -14.37 -0.40
CA ARG A 483 -7.56 -14.93 -1.24
C ARG A 483 -8.73 -15.47 -0.41
N GLU A 484 -8.45 -16.16 0.70
CA GLU A 484 -9.48 -16.66 1.59
C GLU A 484 -10.24 -15.51 2.29
N LYS A 485 -9.52 -14.48 2.75
CA LYS A 485 -10.13 -13.26 3.31
C LYS A 485 -11.03 -12.56 2.29
N TYR A 486 -10.58 -12.40 1.05
CA TYR A 486 -11.39 -11.83 -0.03
C TYR A 486 -12.60 -12.70 -0.36
N ARG A 487 -12.44 -14.03 -0.42
CA ARG A 487 -13.54 -14.96 -0.67
C ARG A 487 -14.60 -14.87 0.44
N ARG A 488 -14.19 -14.83 1.71
CA ARG A 488 -15.10 -14.64 2.84
C ARG A 488 -15.81 -13.29 2.79
N THR A 489 -15.08 -12.23 2.46
CA THR A 489 -15.64 -10.88 2.32
C THR A 489 -16.62 -10.81 1.16
N ASP A 490 -16.32 -11.43 0.03
CA ASP A 490 -17.19 -11.49 -1.15
C ASP A 490 -18.44 -12.34 -0.89
N VAL A 491 -18.30 -13.49 -0.23
CA VAL A 491 -19.45 -14.31 0.21
C VAL A 491 -20.32 -13.53 1.20
N ARG A 492 -19.72 -12.80 2.17
CA ARG A 492 -20.45 -11.93 3.09
C ARG A 492 -21.13 -10.79 2.35
N ARG A 493 -20.48 -10.19 1.34
CA ARG A 493 -21.08 -9.17 0.47
C ARG A 493 -22.26 -9.72 -0.30
N GLN A 494 -22.14 -10.91 -0.91
CA GLN A 494 -23.24 -11.57 -1.62
C GLN A 494 -24.38 -11.98 -0.69
N GLN A 495 -24.08 -12.42 0.54
CA GLN A 495 -25.08 -12.72 1.55
C GLN A 495 -25.80 -11.45 2.03
N LEU A 496 -25.06 -10.36 2.24
CA LEU A 496 -25.63 -9.04 2.57
C LEU A 496 -26.42 -8.46 1.41
N GLU A 497 -26.00 -8.63 0.15
CA GLU A 497 -26.77 -8.22 -1.03
C GLU A 497 -28.04 -9.06 -1.18
N ARG A 498 -27.99 -10.36 -0.87
CA ARG A 498 -29.17 -11.24 -0.87
C ARG A 498 -30.12 -10.95 0.30
N ALA A 499 -29.58 -10.68 1.48
CA ALA A 499 -30.34 -10.27 2.65
C ALA A 499 -30.95 -8.89 2.42
N ALA A 500 -30.20 -7.91 1.92
CA ALA A 500 -30.72 -6.61 1.51
C ALA A 500 -31.80 -6.77 0.43
N LYS A 501 -31.62 -7.61 -0.59
CA LYS A 501 -32.69 -7.90 -1.57
C LYS A 501 -33.90 -8.64 -0.97
N ALA A 502 -33.73 -9.38 0.11
CA ALA A 502 -34.82 -10.05 0.82
C ALA A 502 -35.52 -9.15 1.84
N THR A 503 -34.83 -8.16 2.40
CA THR A 503 -35.34 -7.19 3.38
C THR A 503 -35.90 -5.94 2.70
N THR A 504 -35.38 -5.56 1.53
CA THR A 504 -35.94 -4.52 0.65
C THR A 504 -37.03 -5.13 -0.24
N GLY A 505 -38.00 -5.80 0.37
CA GLY A 505 -39.31 -5.98 -0.25
C GLY A 505 -40.04 -4.64 -0.19
N SER A 506 -40.28 -4.03 -1.34
CA SER A 506 -41.14 -2.85 -1.54
C SER A 506 -40.68 -1.58 -0.80
N THR A 507 -39.82 -0.81 -1.45
CA THR A 507 -39.83 0.65 -1.25
C THR A 507 -39.72 1.30 -2.61
N ASP A 508 -40.91 1.50 -3.18
CA ASP A 508 -41.21 1.87 -4.56
C ASP A 508 -40.93 3.34 -4.85
N ILE A 509 -39.83 3.63 -5.56
CA ILE A 509 -39.71 4.81 -6.44
C ILE A 509 -39.02 4.47 -7.80
N ASP A 510 -38.29 3.34 -7.93
CA ASP A 510 -37.56 2.97 -9.19
C ASP A 510 -38.12 1.74 -9.94
N ASP A 511 -39.31 1.22 -9.59
CA ASP A 511 -39.79 -0.09 -10.08
C ASP A 511 -41.14 -0.09 -10.81
N SER A 512 -41.58 1.05 -11.35
CA SER A 512 -42.68 0.99 -12.32
C SER A 512 -42.10 0.61 -13.68
N ASP A 513 -42.51 -0.57 -14.15
CA ASP A 513 -42.12 -1.11 -15.44
C ASP A 513 -42.50 -0.09 -16.53
N PRO A 514 -41.54 0.45 -17.32
CA PRO A 514 -41.84 1.42 -18.35
C PRO A 514 -42.96 0.96 -19.31
N ARG A 515 -43.16 -0.35 -19.47
CA ARG A 515 -44.26 -0.90 -20.27
C ARG A 515 -45.66 -0.49 -19.79
N GLU A 516 -45.82 -0.13 -18.53
CA GLU A 516 -47.09 0.34 -17.97
C GLU A 516 -47.38 1.81 -18.33
N TRP A 517 -46.35 2.56 -18.75
CA TRP A 517 -46.46 3.98 -19.05
C TRP A 517 -46.74 4.30 -20.51
N PHE A 518 -46.54 3.33 -21.42
CA PHE A 518 -46.69 3.53 -22.86
C PHE A 518 -47.72 2.56 -23.45
N GLY A 519 -48.56 3.07 -24.35
CA GLY A 519 -49.46 2.22 -25.15
C GLY A 519 -48.74 1.47 -26.27
N ASP A 520 -47.56 1.96 -26.71
CA ASP A 520 -46.70 1.30 -27.68
C ASP A 520 -45.47 0.69 -26.97
N PRO A 521 -45.25 -0.65 -27.07
CA PRO A 521 -44.08 -1.30 -26.48
C PRO A 521 -42.75 -0.77 -27.04
N VAL A 522 -42.73 -0.21 -28.24
CA VAL A 522 -41.52 0.38 -28.84
C VAL A 522 -41.11 1.66 -28.11
N ASP A 523 -42.07 2.49 -27.70
CA ASP A 523 -41.77 3.71 -26.95
C ASP A 523 -41.29 3.38 -25.53
N ALA A 524 -41.89 2.39 -24.88
CA ALA A 524 -41.39 1.83 -23.63
C ALA A 524 -39.94 1.33 -23.78
N LEU A 525 -39.61 0.68 -24.90
CA LEU A 525 -38.27 0.19 -25.16
C LEU A 525 -37.29 1.34 -25.35
N ARG A 526 -37.67 2.41 -26.07
CA ARG A 526 -36.81 3.59 -26.26
C ARG A 526 -36.40 4.23 -24.95
N LEU A 527 -37.35 4.42 -24.03
CA LEU A 527 -37.05 4.95 -22.70
C LEU A 527 -36.14 3.97 -21.93
N SER A 528 -36.46 2.68 -21.96
CA SER A 528 -35.70 1.65 -21.24
C SER A 528 -34.24 1.56 -21.73
N VAL A 529 -34.02 1.67 -23.05
CA VAL A 529 -32.67 1.71 -23.66
C VAL A 529 -31.91 2.96 -23.24
N THR A 530 -32.59 4.11 -23.20
CA THR A 530 -31.99 5.38 -22.74
C THR A 530 -31.55 5.29 -21.28
N GLN A 531 -32.40 4.73 -20.40
CA GLN A 531 -32.08 4.48 -19.00
C GLN A 531 -30.93 3.47 -18.86
N ALA A 532 -30.93 2.39 -19.64
CA ALA A 532 -29.87 1.40 -19.64
C ALA A 532 -28.52 2.01 -20.05
N TRP A 533 -28.49 2.81 -21.12
CA TRP A 533 -27.29 3.55 -21.52
C TRP A 533 -26.80 4.51 -20.42
N ALA A 534 -27.70 5.29 -19.84
CA ALA A 534 -27.36 6.26 -18.80
C ALA A 534 -26.75 5.61 -17.55
N ARG A 535 -27.20 4.40 -17.18
CA ARG A 535 -26.68 3.61 -16.06
C ARG A 535 -25.36 2.89 -16.39
N ARG A 536 -25.12 2.52 -17.65
CA ARG A 536 -23.97 1.68 -18.06
C ARG A 536 -22.75 2.46 -18.56
N VAL A 537 -22.94 3.68 -19.05
CA VAL A 537 -21.86 4.53 -19.55
C VAL A 537 -21.61 5.66 -18.55
N PRO A 538 -20.43 5.71 -17.89
CA PRO A 538 -20.08 6.79 -16.97
C PRO A 538 -20.22 8.17 -17.62
N ALA A 539 -20.59 9.19 -16.84
CA ALA A 539 -20.90 10.51 -17.37
C ALA A 539 -19.78 11.11 -18.24
N GLY A 540 -18.52 10.96 -17.83
CA GLY A 540 -17.35 11.45 -18.58
C GLY A 540 -17.04 10.68 -19.88
N GLU A 541 -17.59 9.48 -20.05
CA GLU A 541 -17.37 8.63 -21.23
C GLU A 541 -18.50 8.73 -22.26
N LYS A 542 -19.65 9.32 -21.90
CA LYS A 542 -20.80 9.50 -22.81
C LYS A 542 -20.46 10.21 -24.13
N PRO A 543 -19.54 11.20 -24.19
CA PRO A 543 -19.11 11.78 -25.46
C PRO A 543 -18.36 10.79 -26.36
N ARG A 544 -17.62 9.85 -25.76
CA ARG A 544 -16.89 8.79 -26.48
C ARG A 544 -17.81 7.65 -26.90
N TRP A 545 -18.82 7.35 -26.09
CA TRP A 545 -19.78 6.27 -26.28
C TRP A 545 -21.23 6.78 -26.28
N PRO A 546 -21.61 7.60 -27.28
CA PRO A 546 -22.94 8.17 -27.35
C PRO A 546 -23.97 7.08 -27.70
N LEU A 547 -25.21 7.27 -27.23
CA LEU A 547 -26.34 6.49 -27.73
C LEU A 547 -26.69 7.02 -29.12
N GLY A 548 -26.21 6.36 -30.17
CA GLY A 548 -26.47 6.74 -31.56
C GLY A 548 -27.94 6.55 -31.96
N ASP A 549 -28.29 7.05 -33.16
CA ASP A 549 -29.63 6.85 -33.73
C ASP A 549 -29.85 5.40 -34.10
N TRP A 550 -31.01 4.85 -33.71
CA TRP A 550 -31.41 3.50 -34.04
C TRP A 550 -32.90 3.41 -34.39
N LYS A 551 -33.24 2.38 -35.15
CA LYS A 551 -34.59 2.13 -35.65
C LYS A 551 -35.12 0.79 -35.19
N VAL A 552 -36.43 0.66 -35.21
CA VAL A 552 -37.15 -0.58 -34.95
C VAL A 552 -37.83 -1.00 -36.24
N GLY A 553 -37.54 -2.20 -36.71
CA GLY A 553 -38.16 -2.78 -37.90
C GLY A 553 -39.59 -3.25 -37.62
N ASP A 554 -40.40 -3.35 -38.68
CA ASP A 554 -41.84 -3.58 -38.60
C ASP A 554 -42.25 -4.87 -37.87
N ARG A 555 -41.36 -5.88 -37.84
CA ARG A 555 -41.62 -7.18 -37.19
C ARG A 555 -41.11 -7.26 -35.75
N PHE A 556 -40.43 -6.24 -35.27
CA PHE A 556 -39.76 -6.30 -33.98
C PHE A 556 -40.76 -6.29 -32.83
N ALA A 557 -41.78 -5.41 -32.89
CA ALA A 557 -42.79 -5.31 -31.84
C ALA A 557 -43.51 -6.65 -31.62
N ASP A 558 -44.00 -7.28 -32.70
CA ASP A 558 -44.63 -8.60 -32.65
C ASP A 558 -43.68 -9.69 -32.12
N SER A 559 -42.38 -9.56 -32.39
CA SER A 559 -41.39 -10.54 -31.93
C SER A 559 -41.12 -10.49 -30.42
N LEU A 560 -41.55 -9.43 -29.71
CA LEU A 560 -41.33 -9.30 -28.27
C LEU A 560 -42.03 -10.40 -27.46
N ASP A 561 -43.09 -11.00 -27.99
CA ASP A 561 -43.73 -12.19 -27.42
C ASP A 561 -42.76 -13.38 -27.27
N ASN A 562 -41.66 -13.39 -28.05
CA ASN A 562 -40.61 -14.40 -27.98
C ASN A 562 -39.55 -14.16 -26.89
N LEU A 563 -39.66 -13.09 -26.09
CA LEU A 563 -38.75 -12.81 -24.97
C LEU A 563 -38.69 -13.97 -23.97
N GLY A 564 -39.83 -14.64 -23.72
CA GLY A 564 -39.92 -15.75 -22.77
C GLY A 564 -39.37 -15.34 -21.38
N PRO A 565 -38.36 -16.04 -20.83
CA PRO A 565 -37.79 -15.70 -19.52
C PRO A 565 -36.79 -14.53 -19.52
N VAL A 566 -36.53 -13.89 -20.68
CA VAL A 566 -35.68 -12.70 -20.74
C VAL A 566 -36.43 -11.51 -20.16
N SER A 567 -35.85 -10.85 -19.15
CA SER A 567 -36.46 -9.64 -18.59
C SER A 567 -36.40 -8.47 -19.58
N TRP A 568 -37.41 -7.59 -19.53
CA TRP A 568 -37.46 -6.37 -20.33
C TRP A 568 -36.20 -5.51 -20.19
N ARG A 569 -35.73 -5.35 -18.95
CA ARG A 569 -34.47 -4.67 -18.63
C ARG A 569 -33.28 -5.30 -19.36
N LYS A 570 -33.18 -6.64 -19.41
CA LYS A 570 -32.07 -7.32 -20.08
C LYS A 570 -32.08 -7.08 -21.59
N LEU A 571 -33.26 -7.06 -22.20
CA LEU A 571 -33.40 -6.68 -23.62
C LEU A 571 -32.88 -5.25 -23.85
N ALA A 572 -33.33 -4.29 -23.05
CA ALA A 572 -32.93 -2.89 -23.17
C ALA A 572 -31.41 -2.68 -22.99
N GLU A 573 -30.79 -3.40 -22.04
CA GLU A 573 -29.32 -3.38 -21.85
C GLU A 573 -28.57 -3.89 -23.09
N VAL A 574 -29.02 -5.00 -23.69
CA VAL A 574 -28.37 -5.56 -24.88
C VAL A 574 -28.57 -4.64 -26.09
N VAL A 575 -29.75 -4.05 -26.25
CA VAL A 575 -29.98 -3.06 -27.32
C VAL A 575 -29.07 -1.83 -27.13
N ALA A 576 -28.92 -1.31 -25.91
CA ALA A 576 -28.00 -0.21 -25.65
C ALA A 576 -26.55 -0.57 -26.01
N ASP A 577 -26.08 -1.77 -25.64
CA ASP A 577 -24.73 -2.24 -25.97
C ASP A 577 -24.53 -2.39 -27.50
N VAL A 578 -25.57 -2.81 -28.24
CA VAL A 578 -25.56 -2.88 -29.71
C VAL A 578 -25.49 -1.50 -30.36
N VAL A 579 -26.27 -0.53 -29.87
CA VAL A 579 -26.32 0.83 -30.43
C VAL A 579 -25.04 1.60 -30.14
N VAL A 580 -24.47 1.47 -28.95
CA VAL A 580 -23.17 2.08 -28.59
C VAL A 580 -22.02 1.44 -29.38
N ALA A 581 -22.18 0.19 -29.81
CA ALA A 581 -21.21 -0.57 -30.58
C ALA A 581 -19.83 -0.74 -29.90
N ASP A 582 -19.80 -0.79 -28.55
CA ASP A 582 -18.58 -1.04 -27.79
C ASP A 582 -18.03 -2.47 -28.05
N PRO A 583 -16.83 -2.63 -28.64
CA PRO A 583 -16.28 -3.94 -29.00
C PRO A 583 -16.09 -4.87 -27.80
N ALA A 584 -15.76 -4.34 -26.63
CA ALA A 584 -15.53 -5.14 -25.43
C ALA A 584 -16.84 -5.74 -24.90
N ARG A 585 -17.94 -4.98 -24.93
CA ARG A 585 -19.26 -5.46 -24.48
C ARG A 585 -19.89 -6.40 -25.49
N LEU A 586 -19.77 -6.10 -26.79
CA LEU A 586 -20.35 -6.95 -27.84
C LEU A 586 -19.66 -8.31 -27.98
N SER A 587 -18.34 -8.37 -27.80
CA SER A 587 -17.61 -9.65 -27.83
C SER A 587 -18.05 -10.60 -26.71
N ALA A 588 -18.45 -10.07 -25.54
CA ALA A 588 -18.97 -10.87 -24.43
C ALA A 588 -20.40 -11.44 -24.68
N LEU A 589 -21.13 -10.91 -25.66
CA LEU A 589 -22.52 -11.25 -25.97
C LEU A 589 -22.68 -12.19 -27.19
N GLU A 590 -21.61 -12.85 -27.64
CA GLU A 590 -21.63 -13.74 -28.81
C GLU A 590 -22.22 -13.03 -30.06
N ASN A 591 -21.84 -11.76 -30.25
CA ASN A 591 -22.28 -10.96 -31.38
C ASN A 591 -21.58 -11.41 -32.68
N HIS A 592 -22.37 -11.95 -33.62
CA HIS A 592 -21.85 -12.51 -34.87
C HIS A 592 -22.76 -12.18 -36.05
N GLU A 593 -22.18 -12.10 -37.25
CA GLU A 593 -22.96 -11.97 -38.48
C GLU A 593 -23.87 -13.20 -38.66
N LEU A 594 -25.13 -12.94 -38.97
CA LEU A 594 -26.09 -13.98 -39.32
C LEU A 594 -25.75 -14.49 -40.72
N ARG A 595 -25.54 -15.79 -40.86
CA ARG A 595 -25.15 -16.42 -42.13
C ARG A 595 -26.35 -17.11 -42.79
N VAL A 596 -26.36 -17.14 -44.11
CA VAL A 596 -27.43 -17.77 -44.91
C VAL A 596 -27.53 -19.28 -44.63
N THR A 597 -26.42 -19.92 -44.29
CA THR A 597 -26.37 -21.30 -43.80
C THR A 597 -25.41 -21.42 -42.62
N GLU A 598 -25.53 -22.48 -41.80
CA GLU A 598 -24.66 -22.72 -40.64
C GLU A 598 -23.23 -23.15 -41.01
N SER A 599 -22.92 -23.32 -42.29
CA SER A 599 -21.59 -23.69 -42.75
C SER A 599 -20.58 -22.57 -42.52
N GLY A 600 -19.36 -22.94 -42.09
CA GLY A 600 -18.31 -22.02 -41.65
C GLY A 600 -17.78 -20.99 -42.68
N GLY A 601 -18.29 -21.01 -43.92
CA GLY A 601 -17.92 -20.07 -44.99
C GLY A 601 -19.12 -19.48 -45.75
N ALA A 602 -20.35 -19.61 -45.22
CA ALA A 602 -21.53 -19.04 -45.85
C ALA A 602 -21.54 -17.50 -45.73
N PRO A 603 -21.96 -16.77 -46.79
CA PRO A 603 -21.99 -15.32 -46.76
C PRO A 603 -22.97 -14.83 -45.69
N ALA A 604 -22.65 -13.66 -45.12
CA ALA A 604 -23.55 -12.96 -44.22
C ALA A 604 -24.85 -12.59 -44.95
N VAL A 605 -25.96 -12.61 -44.21
CA VAL A 605 -27.26 -12.17 -44.70
C VAL A 605 -27.21 -10.65 -44.87
N ALA A 606 -27.21 -10.20 -46.12
CA ALA A 606 -27.18 -8.78 -46.49
C ALA A 606 -28.47 -8.36 -47.21
N ARG A 607 -28.95 -7.16 -46.90
CA ARG A 607 -30.11 -6.53 -47.56
C ARG A 607 -29.64 -5.73 -48.78
N LYS A 608 -30.53 -5.47 -49.74
CA LYS A 608 -30.22 -4.76 -51.01
C LYS A 608 -29.61 -3.35 -50.82
N ASP A 609 -29.81 -2.74 -49.66
CA ASP A 609 -29.28 -1.43 -49.27
C ASP A 609 -27.89 -1.51 -48.59
N GLY A 610 -27.29 -2.70 -48.56
CA GLY A 610 -25.96 -2.95 -47.98
C GLY A 610 -25.96 -3.19 -46.47
N ALA A 611 -27.12 -3.24 -45.80
CA ALA A 611 -27.18 -3.57 -44.38
C ALA A 611 -26.89 -5.06 -44.15
N VAL A 612 -26.04 -5.36 -43.17
CA VAL A 612 -25.68 -6.74 -42.78
C VAL A 612 -26.44 -7.12 -41.51
N CYS A 613 -27.00 -8.33 -41.47
CA CYS A 613 -27.71 -8.83 -40.30
C CYS A 613 -26.73 -9.47 -39.31
N TYR A 614 -26.88 -9.11 -38.04
CA TYR A 614 -26.14 -9.65 -36.91
C TYR A 614 -27.11 -10.35 -35.95
N ARG A 615 -26.59 -11.34 -35.24
CA ARG A 615 -27.26 -11.99 -34.11
C ARG A 615 -26.44 -11.77 -32.84
N VAL A 616 -27.12 -11.46 -31.75
CA VAL A 616 -26.51 -11.29 -30.42
C VAL A 616 -27.31 -12.08 -29.38
N ALA A 617 -26.62 -12.68 -28.40
CA ALA A 617 -27.26 -13.51 -27.40
C ALA A 617 -27.95 -12.67 -26.31
N LEU A 618 -29.24 -12.94 -26.06
CA LEU A 618 -29.95 -12.43 -24.88
C LEU A 618 -29.81 -13.39 -23.70
N GLN A 619 -29.66 -14.69 -23.98
CA GLN A 619 -29.46 -15.77 -23.00
C GLN A 619 -28.34 -16.70 -23.43
N ARG A 620 -27.63 -17.28 -22.46
CA ARG A 620 -26.53 -18.24 -22.67
C ARG A 620 -26.81 -19.53 -21.90
N ASN A 621 -26.30 -20.65 -22.40
CA ASN A 621 -26.37 -21.96 -21.73
C ASN A 621 -27.80 -22.42 -21.36
N SER A 622 -28.79 -22.11 -22.20
CA SER A 622 -30.19 -22.51 -22.01
C SER A 622 -30.72 -23.21 -23.26
N PRO A 623 -31.46 -24.34 -23.14
CA PRO A 623 -32.22 -24.88 -24.25
C PRO A 623 -33.22 -23.83 -24.74
N SER A 624 -33.32 -23.62 -26.07
CA SER A 624 -34.17 -22.56 -26.64
C SER A 624 -33.76 -21.13 -26.23
N ALA A 625 -32.45 -20.88 -26.11
CA ALA A 625 -31.92 -19.56 -25.79
C ALA A 625 -32.42 -18.49 -26.78
N ARG A 626 -32.71 -17.30 -26.26
CA ARG A 626 -33.18 -16.16 -27.08
C ARG A 626 -32.02 -15.32 -27.59
N ARG A 627 -32.16 -14.87 -28.85
CA ARG A 627 -31.22 -14.02 -29.56
C ARG A 627 -31.96 -12.82 -30.15
N LEU A 628 -31.25 -11.70 -30.22
CA LEU A 628 -31.71 -10.50 -30.91
C LEU A 628 -31.04 -10.46 -32.29
N HIS A 629 -31.84 -10.32 -33.34
CA HIS A 629 -31.39 -10.03 -34.69
C HIS A 629 -31.51 -8.54 -34.97
N TYR A 630 -30.46 -7.95 -35.54
CA TYR A 630 -30.45 -6.54 -35.93
C TYR A 630 -29.66 -6.35 -37.22
N TRP A 631 -30.05 -5.34 -37.98
CA TRP A 631 -29.34 -4.90 -39.18
C TRP A 631 -28.40 -3.76 -38.83
N ARG A 632 -27.19 -3.80 -39.39
CA ARG A 632 -26.21 -2.73 -39.25
C ARG A 632 -25.80 -2.21 -40.62
N ARG A 633 -25.82 -0.88 -40.76
CA ARG A 633 -25.33 -0.16 -41.94
C ARG A 633 -24.49 1.03 -41.50
N GLY A 634 -23.17 0.83 -41.44
CA GLY A 634 -22.26 1.78 -40.79
C GLY A 634 -22.58 1.88 -39.30
N ASP A 635 -22.91 3.08 -38.84
CA ASP A 635 -23.30 3.36 -37.45
C ASP A 635 -24.81 3.24 -37.20
N LEU A 636 -25.62 3.09 -38.26
CA LEU A 636 -27.07 2.91 -38.11
C LEU A 636 -27.41 1.47 -37.73
N VAL A 637 -28.13 1.33 -36.62
CA VAL A 637 -28.69 0.06 -36.13
C VAL A 637 -30.20 0.02 -36.36
N GLU A 638 -30.71 -1.06 -36.92
CA GLU A 638 -32.14 -1.34 -37.06
C GLU A 638 -32.47 -2.69 -36.40
N LEU A 639 -33.27 -2.68 -35.34
CA LEU A 639 -33.68 -3.90 -34.64
C LEU A 639 -34.64 -4.69 -35.53
N SER A 640 -34.34 -5.98 -35.75
CA SER A 640 -35.16 -6.83 -36.62
C SER A 640 -36.19 -7.62 -35.82
N ARG A 641 -35.74 -8.47 -34.89
CA ARG A 641 -36.61 -9.32 -34.06
C ARG A 641 -35.88 -10.05 -32.93
N VAL A 642 -36.63 -10.48 -31.93
CA VAL A 642 -36.21 -11.44 -30.89
C VAL A 642 -36.67 -12.84 -31.29
N VAL A 643 -35.72 -13.79 -31.36
CA VAL A 643 -35.97 -15.14 -31.86
C VAL A 643 -35.28 -16.22 -31.02
N LEU A 644 -35.61 -17.48 -31.28
CA LEU A 644 -34.88 -18.64 -30.77
C LEU A 644 -33.51 -18.77 -31.45
N HIS A 645 -32.55 -19.41 -30.77
CA HIS A 645 -31.19 -19.52 -31.27
C HIS A 645 -31.04 -20.25 -32.63
N ASP A 646 -32.01 -21.10 -32.97
CA ASP A 646 -32.08 -21.89 -34.21
C ASP A 646 -32.78 -21.16 -35.36
N ASP A 647 -33.48 -20.04 -35.08
CA ASP A 647 -34.08 -19.23 -36.13
C ASP A 647 -32.98 -18.44 -36.84
N THR A 648 -32.87 -18.67 -38.13
CA THR A 648 -31.87 -18.04 -39.01
C THR A 648 -32.49 -17.04 -39.97
N ALA A 649 -33.80 -16.82 -39.88
CA ALA A 649 -34.44 -15.81 -40.69
C ALA A 649 -34.17 -14.42 -40.06
N PRO A 650 -33.83 -13.39 -40.88
CA PRO A 650 -33.52 -12.05 -40.38
C PRO A 650 -34.77 -11.21 -40.14
#